data_AF-A0A955VBX8-F1
#
_entry.id   AF-A0A955VBX8-F1
#
_cell.length_a   1.000
_cell.length_b   1.000
_cell.length_c   1.000
_cell.angle_alpha   90.00
_cell.angle_beta   90.00
_cell.angle_gamma   90.00
#
_symmetry.space_group_name_H-M   'P 1'
#
loop_
_entity.id
_entity.type
_entity.pdbx_description
1 polymer ?
#
loop_
_entity_poly.entity_id
_entity_poly.type
_entity_poly.pdbx_seq_one_letter_code
_entity_poly.pdbx_strand_id
1 'polypeptide(L)'
;MRTTAAALGVALTLTAAPALAGEPVTPPEIGLEDLLRHGDFSPSALVREAFGATIRGRVAEPRVRKASPAPITVSGEIIVLEGDSTTVSDLGSGRYGVRIDDQVQNLPVIVDRVLSEYGDEFDFVAVWTDFWDYGADGLAYYIGARNDVRGLGQEVYDQSRFWGSGPNGRLKGVLNMKSIDVYGGIGNPNNFIYPVMGQEMSHRWLAFMLFDDGGVASNGMLGRDEAHWNVLMDTGGSVQDGHAWRDNGDGTFTVTGKNLNYSPLDLYGMGLYDASEVPPWFLIENATYQGRALGKTQELPTGLKARGTRKDITIEQVISANGTRRPDRAGSQNEFRIAYVLITAPGTSIDEVGGTVSQIATFSGIWEQKFSEWTHGRATLCSRVTADCDRPKLALTGAQVTELEGDGDGALEPGEKAAIRVTVKNTGGGPAAAPRVHLVAPEGVDLAVENTPLFFPELAAGATTTLEEPFVVTIGADAPCGATQTLQLELVTGDLLSVGRVKLPIGYDDLFYDTFEEDLGWIVDADATDDAASGQWERDRPDGVNASQVGVDFQTQPDAGADDDSALVTGAQAGSDIGSFDVDGGKTTAWSPLIALDGAVDPHLAYQTWRTGLDFNAGNRQVLPDDNDPLTVELSPDNGTTWILVEEDRTNEGAWRQKDFRLRDLVDPLPASIVLRVTARDEEPQSL
;
A
#
# COMPACT_ATOMS: atom_id res chain seq x y z
N MET A 1 -26.29 -7.00 32.18
CA MET A 1 -24.92 -7.57 32.24
C MET A 1 -23.98 -6.51 31.72
N ARG A 2 -22.92 -6.19 32.44
CA ARG A 2 -21.98 -5.12 32.09
C ARG A 2 -20.58 -5.64 32.25
N THR A 3 -19.65 -5.11 31.48
CA THR A 3 -18.26 -5.56 31.56
C THR A 3 -17.26 -4.46 31.35
N THR A 4 -16.40 -4.27 32.35
CA THR A 4 -15.25 -3.37 32.32
C THR A 4 -13.94 -4.14 32.45
N ALA A 5 -13.25 -4.35 31.31
CA ALA A 5 -11.95 -5.01 31.24
C ALA A 5 -10.89 -4.04 30.73
N ALA A 6 -9.76 -3.95 31.43
CA ALA A 6 -8.63 -3.12 31.04
C ALA A 6 -7.31 -3.91 31.11
N ALA A 7 -6.44 -3.70 30.13
CA ALA A 7 -5.07 -4.19 30.12
C ALA A 7 -4.11 -3.07 29.69
N LEU A 8 -2.92 -3.05 30.28
CA LEU A 8 -1.88 -2.04 30.05
C LEU A 8 -0.52 -2.69 29.79
N GLY A 9 0.17 -2.23 28.75
CA GLY A 9 1.62 -2.37 28.53
C GLY A 9 2.29 -1.00 28.63
N VAL A 10 3.38 -0.83 29.40
CA VAL A 10 3.98 0.51 29.63
C VAL A 10 5.37 0.59 29.03
N ALA A 11 5.58 1.60 28.17
CA ALA A 11 6.84 1.82 27.51
C ALA A 11 7.15 3.31 27.48
N LEU A 12 7.99 3.84 28.39
CA LEU A 12 8.38 5.26 28.36
C LEU A 12 9.29 5.51 27.14
N THR A 13 8.70 5.79 25.98
CA THR A 13 9.38 6.04 24.70
C THR A 13 8.88 7.35 24.08
N LEU A 14 9.76 8.09 23.40
CA LEU A 14 9.43 9.30 22.63
C LEU A 14 8.92 8.95 21.22
N THR A 15 7.77 9.47 20.76
CA THR A 15 7.47 9.95 19.38
C THR A 15 6.01 10.43 19.13
N ALA A 16 5.79 11.32 18.14
CA ALA A 16 4.46 11.86 17.78
C ALA A 16 4.01 11.60 16.31
N ALA A 17 2.72 11.27 16.07
CA ALA A 17 1.91 11.61 14.85
C ALA A 17 0.38 11.26 14.98
N PRO A 18 -0.55 11.88 14.19
CA PRO A 18 -2.03 11.81 14.36
C PRO A 18 -2.81 10.96 13.30
N ALA A 19 -4.10 10.67 13.54
CA ALA A 19 -5.00 9.88 12.66
C ALA A 19 -6.40 10.51 12.39
N LEU A 20 -6.99 10.17 11.24
CA LEU A 20 -8.35 10.44 10.71
C LEU A 20 -9.22 9.15 10.74
N ALA A 21 -10.57 9.22 10.69
CA ALA A 21 -11.42 8.20 10.01
C ALA A 21 -12.96 8.45 10.01
N GLY A 22 -13.62 7.89 8.98
CA GLY A 22 -14.97 7.28 9.00
C GLY A 22 -15.84 7.61 7.76
N GLU A 23 -16.73 6.79 7.19
CA GLU A 23 -16.97 5.33 6.96
C GLU A 23 -18.20 5.25 5.98
N PRO A 24 -18.49 4.12 5.30
CA PRO A 24 -19.22 4.06 4.01
C PRO A 24 -20.62 3.39 4.03
N VAL A 25 -21.32 3.39 2.88
CA VAL A 25 -22.62 2.69 2.65
C VAL A 25 -22.65 2.01 1.26
N THR A 26 -23.29 0.82 1.16
CA THR A 26 -23.34 -0.07 -0.01
C THR A 26 -24.57 0.08 -0.95
N PRO A 27 -24.50 -0.40 -2.22
CA PRO A 27 -25.35 0.01 -3.35
C PRO A 27 -26.21 -1.13 -3.99
N PRO A 28 -27.04 -0.85 -5.03
CA PRO A 28 -27.76 -1.87 -5.81
C PRO A 28 -27.22 -2.08 -7.25
N GLU A 29 -27.56 -3.26 -7.83
CA GLU A 29 -27.18 -3.80 -9.15
C GLU A 29 -27.71 -3.02 -10.37
N ILE A 30 -26.90 -2.82 -11.43
CA ILE A 30 -27.30 -2.26 -12.74
C ILE A 30 -26.55 -2.99 -13.90
N GLY A 31 -27.15 -3.01 -15.10
CA GLY A 31 -26.81 -3.88 -16.25
C GLY A 31 -26.08 -3.22 -17.45
N LEU A 32 -26.05 -3.95 -18.58
CA LEU A 32 -25.20 -3.83 -19.79
C LEU A 32 -24.95 -2.42 -20.41
N GLU A 33 -25.69 -1.36 -20.05
CA GLU A 33 -25.33 0.03 -20.43
C GLU A 33 -24.13 0.57 -19.63
N ASP A 34 -23.81 -0.02 -18.48
CA ASP A 34 -22.64 0.33 -17.66
C ASP A 34 -21.32 -0.24 -18.21
N LEU A 35 -21.38 -1.25 -19.10
CA LEU A 35 -20.19 -1.84 -19.73
C LEU A 35 -19.46 -0.89 -20.69
N LEU A 36 -20.15 0.14 -21.23
CA LEU A 36 -19.58 1.07 -22.21
C LEU A 36 -19.21 2.44 -21.64
N ARG A 37 -19.44 2.67 -20.33
CA ARG A 37 -18.96 3.88 -19.63
C ARG A 37 -17.52 3.74 -19.12
N HIS A 38 -17.02 2.52 -18.98
CA HIS A 38 -15.71 2.23 -18.36
C HIS A 38 -14.68 1.64 -19.34
N GLY A 39 -15.05 1.49 -20.61
CA GLY A 39 -14.13 1.25 -21.71
C GLY A 39 -13.92 2.55 -22.48
N ASP A 40 -12.66 2.89 -22.72
CA ASP A 40 -12.18 4.09 -23.39
C ASP A 40 -12.93 4.36 -24.72
N PHE A 41 -13.97 5.18 -24.67
CA PHE A 41 -14.70 5.66 -25.83
C PHE A 41 -15.15 7.11 -25.60
N SER A 42 -14.59 8.02 -26.38
CA SER A 42 -15.30 9.23 -26.81
C SER A 42 -15.94 8.94 -28.16
N PRO A 43 -17.26 8.66 -28.25
CA PRO A 43 -17.91 8.57 -29.54
C PRO A 43 -17.95 9.97 -30.14
N SER A 44 -17.29 10.15 -31.29
CA SER A 44 -17.58 11.26 -32.18
C SER A 44 -19.10 11.33 -32.43
N ALA A 45 -19.64 12.54 -32.53
CA ALA A 45 -21.06 12.87 -32.50
C ALA A 45 -21.96 12.21 -33.58
N LEU A 46 -21.42 11.34 -34.45
CA LEU A 46 -22.14 10.64 -35.51
C LEU A 46 -22.76 9.29 -35.09
N VAL A 47 -22.47 8.75 -33.90
CA VAL A 47 -23.03 7.45 -33.45
C VAL A 47 -24.26 7.61 -32.55
N ARG A 48 -24.49 8.79 -31.96
CA ARG A 48 -25.65 9.05 -31.08
C ARG A 48 -27.02 8.93 -31.78
N GLU A 49 -27.08 9.07 -33.11
CA GLU A 49 -28.35 8.98 -33.85
C GLU A 49 -28.75 7.56 -34.29
N ALA A 50 -27.87 6.56 -34.19
CA ALA A 50 -28.12 5.24 -34.80
C ALA A 50 -28.79 4.19 -33.88
N PHE A 51 -28.78 4.35 -32.55
CA PHE A 51 -29.15 3.26 -31.62
C PHE A 51 -30.31 3.56 -30.66
N GLY A 52 -31.10 4.60 -30.92
CA GLY A 52 -32.34 4.91 -30.18
C GLY A 52 -33.52 3.97 -30.45
N ALA A 53 -33.32 2.78 -31.04
CA ALA A 53 -34.42 1.88 -31.40
C ALA A 53 -34.39 0.57 -30.59
N THR A 54 -35.29 0.50 -29.61
CA THR A 54 -35.66 -0.69 -28.82
C THR A 54 -36.00 -1.89 -29.72
N ILE A 55 -35.38 -3.06 -29.57
CA ILE A 55 -35.94 -4.32 -30.09
C ILE A 55 -35.72 -5.50 -29.14
N ARG A 56 -36.84 -6.05 -28.63
CA ARG A 56 -36.96 -7.43 -28.14
C ARG A 56 -36.81 -8.38 -29.34
N GLY A 57 -35.80 -9.26 -29.36
CA GLY A 57 -35.70 -10.30 -30.39
C GLY A 57 -34.67 -11.37 -30.05
N ARG A 58 -35.07 -12.65 -30.10
CA ARG A 58 -34.17 -13.81 -30.01
C ARG A 58 -33.21 -13.81 -31.19
N VAL A 59 -31.90 -13.78 -30.93
CA VAL A 59 -30.86 -13.97 -31.96
C VAL A 59 -30.69 -15.47 -32.23
N ALA A 60 -30.75 -15.85 -33.50
CA ALA A 60 -30.48 -17.20 -33.97
C ALA A 60 -28.96 -17.41 -34.12
N GLU A 61 -28.46 -18.57 -33.70
CA GLU A 61 -27.05 -18.94 -33.85
C GLU A 61 -26.65 -19.03 -35.35
N PRO A 62 -25.57 -18.35 -35.79
CA PRO A 62 -25.05 -18.54 -37.13
C PRO A 62 -24.25 -19.85 -37.19
N ARG A 63 -24.63 -20.73 -38.13
CA ARG A 63 -23.82 -21.91 -38.50
C ARG A 63 -22.62 -21.46 -39.33
N VAL A 64 -21.47 -21.24 -38.68
CA VAL A 64 -20.17 -21.13 -39.35
C VAL A 64 -19.53 -22.53 -39.42
N ARG A 65 -19.05 -22.92 -40.60
CA ARG A 65 -18.25 -24.15 -40.77
C ARG A 65 -16.96 -24.00 -39.96
N LYS A 66 -16.75 -24.87 -38.96
CA LYS A 66 -15.48 -24.96 -38.21
C LYS A 66 -14.34 -25.29 -39.17
N ALA A 67 -13.58 -24.27 -39.60
CA ALA A 67 -12.20 -24.48 -40.01
C ALA A 67 -11.41 -24.95 -38.78
N SER A 68 -10.35 -25.74 -38.99
CA SER A 68 -9.41 -26.00 -37.90
C SER A 68 -8.84 -24.66 -37.42
N PRO A 69 -8.75 -24.42 -36.09
CA PRO A 69 -8.18 -23.19 -35.56
C PRO A 69 -6.76 -22.98 -36.12
N ALA A 70 -6.37 -21.74 -36.41
CA ALA A 70 -5.01 -21.44 -36.84
C ALA A 70 -3.96 -21.91 -35.82
N PRO A 71 -2.72 -22.21 -36.20
CA PRO A 71 -1.67 -22.61 -35.25
C PRO A 71 -1.44 -21.59 -34.13
N ILE A 72 -1.22 -22.09 -32.91
CA ILE A 72 -0.74 -21.34 -31.75
C ILE A 72 0.48 -22.07 -31.19
N THR A 73 1.58 -21.37 -30.94
CA THR A 73 2.83 -21.97 -30.46
C THR A 73 3.61 -20.98 -29.59
N VAL A 74 4.66 -21.45 -28.90
CA VAL A 74 5.59 -20.59 -28.18
C VAL A 74 6.94 -20.59 -28.90
N SER A 75 7.51 -19.41 -29.09
CA SER A 75 8.89 -19.22 -29.58
C SER A 75 9.68 -18.43 -28.54
N GLY A 76 10.62 -19.10 -27.86
CA GLY A 76 11.21 -18.59 -26.63
C GLY A 76 10.19 -18.55 -25.49
N GLU A 77 9.79 -17.34 -25.08
CA GLU A 77 8.69 -17.11 -24.13
C GLU A 77 7.55 -16.27 -24.75
N ILE A 78 7.58 -16.08 -26.08
CA ILE A 78 6.55 -15.31 -26.80
C ILE A 78 5.56 -16.29 -27.41
N ILE A 79 4.27 -16.09 -27.12
CA ILE A 79 3.20 -16.84 -27.76
C ILE A 79 2.99 -16.25 -29.15
N VAL A 80 3.04 -17.07 -30.19
CA VAL A 80 2.74 -16.68 -31.56
C VAL A 80 1.44 -17.36 -31.98
N LEU A 81 0.48 -16.55 -32.41
CA LEU A 81 -0.81 -16.98 -32.89
C LEU A 81 -0.95 -16.59 -34.36
N GLU A 82 -1.10 -17.58 -35.25
CA GLU A 82 -1.32 -17.29 -36.66
C GLU A 82 -2.72 -16.68 -36.87
N GLY A 83 -2.79 -15.60 -37.64
CA GLY A 83 -4.05 -14.90 -37.92
C GLY A 83 -5.02 -15.74 -38.74
N ASP A 84 -6.30 -15.72 -38.34
CA ASP A 84 -7.41 -16.23 -39.15
C ASP A 84 -8.61 -15.27 -39.09
N SER A 85 -9.71 -15.61 -39.76
CA SER A 85 -10.88 -14.73 -39.84
C SER A 85 -11.63 -14.56 -38.51
N THR A 86 -11.25 -15.25 -37.45
CA THR A 86 -11.82 -15.11 -36.10
C THR A 86 -10.96 -14.21 -35.21
N THR A 87 -9.65 -14.18 -35.43
CA THR A 87 -8.69 -13.39 -34.64
C THR A 87 -8.25 -12.11 -35.33
N VAL A 88 -8.39 -12.00 -36.66
CA VAL A 88 -8.03 -10.81 -37.43
C VAL A 88 -9.08 -10.51 -38.48
N SER A 89 -9.54 -9.26 -38.52
CA SER A 89 -10.44 -8.76 -39.56
C SER A 89 -9.67 -8.33 -40.79
N ASP A 90 -10.06 -8.82 -41.97
CA ASP A 90 -9.67 -8.26 -43.26
C ASP A 90 -10.55 -7.04 -43.58
N LEU A 91 -9.92 -5.87 -43.70
CA LEU A 91 -10.57 -4.58 -43.97
C LEU A 91 -10.45 -4.17 -45.45
N GLY A 92 -10.00 -5.10 -46.29
CA GLY A 92 -9.76 -4.92 -47.70
C GLY A 92 -8.49 -4.13 -48.01
N SER A 93 -8.01 -4.28 -49.26
CA SER A 93 -6.82 -3.60 -49.77
C SER A 93 -5.53 -3.90 -48.99
N GLY A 94 -5.41 -5.13 -48.45
CA GLY A 94 -4.25 -5.55 -47.66
C GLY A 94 -4.17 -4.93 -46.27
N ARG A 95 -5.28 -4.38 -45.77
CA ARG A 95 -5.38 -3.82 -44.41
C ARG A 95 -6.03 -4.83 -43.49
N TYR A 96 -5.43 -4.99 -42.31
CA TYR A 96 -5.92 -5.88 -41.27
C TYR A 96 -6.23 -5.10 -39.99
N GLY A 97 -7.05 -5.68 -39.13
CA GLY A 97 -7.33 -5.08 -37.83
C GLY A 97 -7.81 -6.09 -36.80
N VAL A 98 -7.44 -5.85 -35.54
CA VAL A 98 -7.97 -6.53 -34.37
C VAL A 98 -9.15 -5.70 -33.87
N ARG A 99 -10.38 -6.07 -34.25
CA ARG A 99 -11.59 -5.31 -33.94
C ARG A 99 -12.29 -5.79 -32.67
N ILE A 100 -12.86 -4.83 -31.94
CA ILE A 100 -13.78 -5.06 -30.83
C ILE A 100 -15.00 -4.13 -30.98
N ASP A 101 -16.12 -4.70 -31.44
CA ASP A 101 -17.38 -3.99 -31.64
C ASP A 101 -18.58 -4.96 -31.54
N ASP A 102 -19.80 -4.46 -31.77
CA ASP A 102 -21.03 -5.24 -31.65
C ASP A 102 -21.10 -6.46 -32.57
N GLN A 103 -20.26 -6.51 -33.61
CA GLN A 103 -20.25 -7.58 -34.60
C GLN A 103 -19.00 -8.45 -34.54
N VAL A 104 -17.87 -7.89 -34.12
CA VAL A 104 -16.56 -8.55 -34.18
C VAL A 104 -15.84 -8.45 -32.84
N GLN A 105 -15.31 -9.59 -32.37
CA GLN A 105 -14.68 -9.74 -31.06
C GLN A 105 -13.30 -10.39 -31.21
N ASN A 106 -12.43 -9.83 -32.06
CA ASN A 106 -11.13 -10.43 -32.37
C ASN A 106 -10.24 -10.54 -31.13
N LEU A 107 -10.13 -9.47 -30.34
CA LEU A 107 -9.23 -9.44 -29.18
C LEU A 107 -9.65 -10.44 -28.08
N PRO A 108 -10.93 -10.54 -27.68
CA PRO A 108 -11.37 -11.58 -26.76
C PRO A 108 -11.13 -13.00 -27.27
N VAL A 109 -11.31 -13.25 -28.58
CA VAL A 109 -11.01 -14.57 -29.17
C VAL A 109 -9.52 -14.89 -29.11
N ILE A 110 -8.64 -13.91 -29.35
CA ILE A 110 -7.18 -14.10 -29.19
C ILE A 110 -6.86 -14.52 -27.75
N VAL A 111 -7.39 -13.79 -26.76
CA VAL A 111 -7.13 -14.03 -25.34
C VAL A 111 -7.69 -15.39 -24.89
N ASP A 112 -8.93 -15.71 -25.22
CA ASP A 112 -9.55 -17.01 -24.90
C ASP A 112 -8.73 -18.19 -25.43
N ARG A 113 -8.20 -18.07 -26.64
CA ARG A 113 -7.33 -19.10 -27.23
C ARG A 113 -5.99 -19.23 -26.50
N VAL A 114 -5.41 -18.12 -26.06
CA VAL A 114 -4.16 -18.11 -25.27
C VAL A 114 -4.38 -18.78 -23.91
N LEU A 115 -5.41 -18.38 -23.18
CA LEU A 115 -5.71 -18.93 -21.86
C LEU A 115 -6.15 -20.41 -21.93
N SER A 116 -6.83 -20.80 -23.01
CA SER A 116 -7.21 -22.20 -23.24
C SER A 116 -6.02 -23.12 -23.50
N GLU A 117 -4.98 -22.62 -24.19
CA GLU A 117 -3.80 -23.43 -24.54
C GLU A 117 -2.77 -23.45 -23.40
N TYR A 118 -2.52 -22.30 -22.76
CA TYR A 118 -1.42 -22.13 -21.80
C TYR A 118 -1.88 -21.94 -20.34
N GLY A 119 -3.19 -21.98 -20.10
CA GLY A 119 -3.77 -21.82 -18.76
C GLY A 119 -4.06 -20.36 -18.40
N ASP A 120 -4.99 -20.21 -17.45
CA ASP A 120 -5.41 -18.92 -16.89
C ASP A 120 -4.51 -18.49 -15.72
N GLU A 121 -3.22 -18.39 -16.01
CA GLU A 121 -2.18 -18.12 -15.01
C GLU A 121 -1.58 -16.72 -15.14
N PHE A 122 -2.10 -15.91 -16.06
CA PHE A 122 -1.59 -14.58 -16.37
C PHE A 122 -2.51 -13.49 -15.80
N ASP A 123 -1.92 -12.50 -15.14
CA ASP A 123 -2.65 -11.30 -14.71
C ASP A 123 -2.89 -10.36 -15.89
N PHE A 124 -2.00 -10.36 -16.88
CA PHE A 124 -2.11 -9.54 -18.09
C PHE A 124 -1.83 -10.35 -19.36
N VAL A 125 -2.51 -10.00 -20.45
CA VAL A 125 -2.16 -10.48 -21.81
C VAL A 125 -1.87 -9.25 -22.68
N ALA A 126 -0.65 -9.13 -23.18
CA ALA A 126 -0.24 -8.04 -24.08
C ALA A 126 -0.10 -8.56 -25.51
N VAL A 127 -1.00 -8.10 -26.38
CA VAL A 127 -1.07 -8.47 -27.79
C VAL A 127 -0.29 -7.47 -28.65
N TRP A 128 0.57 -8.00 -29.50
CA TRP A 128 1.35 -7.31 -30.52
C TRP A 128 0.97 -7.84 -31.89
N THR A 129 1.06 -7.01 -32.93
CA THR A 129 0.72 -7.41 -34.30
C THR A 129 1.95 -7.36 -35.21
N ASP A 130 2.07 -8.28 -36.16
CA ASP A 130 3.07 -8.16 -37.25
C ASP A 130 2.58 -7.29 -38.43
N PHE A 131 1.34 -6.80 -38.34
CA PHE A 131 0.69 -5.92 -39.31
C PHE A 131 0.26 -4.61 -38.67
N TRP A 132 0.06 -3.57 -39.49
CA TRP A 132 -0.56 -2.33 -39.04
C TRP A 132 -2.02 -2.58 -38.68
N ASP A 133 -2.36 -2.45 -37.39
CA ASP A 133 -3.70 -2.72 -36.87
C ASP A 133 -4.63 -1.51 -37.03
N TYR A 134 -5.51 -1.57 -38.02
CA TYR A 134 -6.57 -0.59 -38.28
C TYR A 134 -7.90 -0.91 -37.57
N GLY A 135 -7.92 -1.88 -36.66
CA GLY A 135 -9.13 -2.37 -35.98
C GLY A 135 -9.63 -1.48 -34.84
N ALA A 136 -8.75 -0.64 -34.30
CA ALA A 136 -9.07 0.37 -33.29
C ALA A 136 -8.09 1.55 -33.42
N ASP A 137 -8.54 2.75 -33.06
CA ASP A 137 -7.70 3.94 -33.00
C ASP A 137 -6.72 3.89 -31.80
N GLY A 138 -5.73 4.79 -31.78
CA GLY A 138 -4.73 4.85 -30.72
C GLY A 138 -3.42 4.11 -31.03
N LEU A 139 -2.35 4.51 -30.33
CA LEU A 139 -1.02 3.93 -30.46
C LEU A 139 -0.90 2.57 -29.74
N ALA A 140 -1.55 2.48 -28.58
CA ALA A 140 -1.75 1.29 -27.77
C ALA A 140 -3.02 1.54 -26.92
N TYR A 141 -3.57 0.49 -26.32
CA TYR A 141 -4.67 0.64 -25.37
C TYR A 141 -4.75 -0.53 -24.39
N TYR A 142 -5.39 -0.28 -23.24
CA TYR A 142 -5.74 -1.25 -22.22
C TYR A 142 -7.25 -1.45 -22.11
N ILE A 143 -7.68 -2.70 -21.88
CA ILE A 143 -9.06 -3.03 -21.51
C ILE A 143 -9.06 -3.87 -20.24
N GLY A 144 -9.81 -3.43 -19.23
CA GLY A 144 -9.94 -4.15 -17.97
C GLY A 144 -10.79 -5.41 -18.10
N ALA A 145 -10.25 -6.54 -17.64
CA ALA A 145 -11.02 -7.77 -17.47
C ALA A 145 -11.73 -7.77 -16.11
N ARG A 146 -11.12 -7.21 -15.08
CA ARG A 146 -11.73 -7.03 -13.75
C ARG A 146 -11.04 -5.92 -12.97
N ASN A 147 -11.82 -5.22 -12.14
CA ASN A 147 -11.32 -4.41 -11.05
C ASN A 147 -11.83 -4.97 -9.72
N ASP A 148 -10.93 -5.49 -8.91
CA ASP A 148 -11.16 -6.01 -7.56
C ASP A 148 -10.73 -5.03 -6.45
N VAL A 149 -10.33 -3.80 -6.82
CA VAL A 149 -9.78 -2.79 -5.90
C VAL A 149 -10.75 -1.62 -5.71
N ARG A 150 -11.00 -1.25 -4.46
CA ARG A 150 -11.76 -0.04 -4.08
C ARG A 150 -10.82 1.13 -3.79
N GLY A 151 -11.36 2.35 -3.80
CA GLY A 151 -10.59 3.56 -3.48
C GLY A 151 -9.78 4.13 -4.66
N LEU A 152 -9.98 3.60 -5.87
CA LEU A 152 -9.27 4.05 -7.08
C LEU A 152 -10.04 5.11 -7.89
N GLY A 153 -11.22 5.54 -7.43
CA GLY A 153 -12.14 6.34 -8.24
C GLY A 153 -12.84 5.54 -9.35
N GLN A 154 -12.81 4.21 -9.26
CA GLN A 154 -13.53 3.29 -10.15
C GLN A 154 -14.39 2.31 -9.36
N GLU A 155 -15.43 1.81 -10.02
CA GLU A 155 -16.25 0.72 -9.49
C GLU A 155 -15.51 -0.62 -9.53
N VAL A 156 -15.90 -1.51 -8.62
CA VAL A 156 -15.46 -2.91 -8.61
C VAL A 156 -16.31 -3.68 -9.62
N TYR A 157 -15.68 -4.43 -10.51
CA TYR A 157 -16.35 -5.24 -11.52
C TYR A 157 -15.54 -6.49 -11.89
N ASP A 158 -16.21 -7.51 -12.42
CA ASP A 158 -15.56 -8.70 -12.97
C ASP A 158 -16.22 -9.11 -14.29
N GLN A 159 -15.45 -9.00 -15.37
CA GLN A 159 -15.80 -9.38 -16.73
C GLN A 159 -14.81 -10.42 -17.28
N SER A 160 -14.01 -11.06 -16.43
CA SER A 160 -12.99 -12.05 -16.80
C SER A 160 -13.53 -13.14 -17.73
N ARG A 161 -14.75 -13.60 -17.50
CA ARG A 161 -15.44 -14.61 -18.34
C ARG A 161 -15.62 -14.21 -19.80
N PHE A 162 -15.74 -12.92 -20.09
CA PHE A 162 -15.82 -12.43 -21.47
C PHE A 162 -14.54 -12.72 -22.27
N TRP A 163 -13.41 -12.82 -21.56
CA TRP A 163 -12.08 -13.07 -22.11
C TRP A 163 -11.67 -14.55 -22.11
N GLY A 164 -12.58 -15.45 -21.75
CA GLY A 164 -12.28 -16.88 -21.58
C GLY A 164 -11.68 -17.24 -20.21
N SER A 165 -11.51 -16.26 -19.33
CA SER A 165 -10.96 -16.48 -17.99
C SER A 165 -11.99 -17.11 -17.06
N GLY A 166 -11.56 -18.14 -16.32
CA GLY A 166 -12.41 -18.91 -15.41
C GLY A 166 -12.75 -18.15 -14.12
N PRO A 167 -13.68 -18.66 -13.29
CA PRO A 167 -14.03 -18.03 -12.01
C PRO A 167 -12.86 -17.95 -11.00
N ASN A 168 -11.85 -18.79 -11.17
CA ASN A 168 -10.61 -18.77 -10.38
C ASN A 168 -9.43 -18.22 -11.18
N GLY A 169 -9.72 -17.55 -12.30
CA GLY A 169 -8.74 -17.01 -13.23
C GLY A 169 -7.94 -15.84 -12.67
N ARG A 170 -6.76 -15.61 -13.28
CA ARG A 170 -5.86 -14.53 -12.87
C ARG A 170 -6.05 -13.26 -13.69
N LEU A 171 -6.66 -13.34 -14.87
CA LEU A 171 -6.72 -12.22 -15.81
C LEU A 171 -7.32 -10.96 -15.17
N LYS A 172 -6.54 -9.88 -15.17
CA LYS A 172 -6.91 -8.55 -14.69
C LYS A 172 -7.18 -7.58 -15.83
N GLY A 173 -6.43 -7.68 -16.92
CA GLY A 173 -6.65 -6.87 -18.11
C GLY A 173 -5.83 -7.30 -19.31
N VAL A 174 -6.16 -6.70 -20.44
CA VAL A 174 -5.60 -7.03 -21.75
C VAL A 174 -5.08 -5.75 -22.39
N LEU A 175 -3.88 -5.81 -22.94
CA LEU A 175 -3.24 -4.72 -23.65
C LEU A 175 -3.20 -5.07 -25.14
N ASN A 176 -3.47 -4.10 -26.00
CA ASN A 176 -3.11 -4.17 -27.41
C ASN A 176 -2.03 -3.11 -27.67
N MET A 177 -0.81 -3.59 -27.85
CA MET A 177 0.37 -2.75 -28.10
C MET A 177 0.55 -2.45 -29.59
N LYS A 178 -0.36 -2.89 -30.46
CA LYS A 178 -0.32 -2.68 -31.91
C LYS A 178 0.94 -3.28 -32.54
N SER A 179 1.30 -2.77 -33.72
CA SER A 179 2.48 -3.24 -34.43
C SER A 179 3.74 -2.80 -33.73
N ILE A 180 4.66 -3.74 -33.55
CA ILE A 180 5.95 -3.46 -32.93
C ILE A 180 6.75 -2.39 -33.69
N ASP A 181 6.54 -2.30 -35.00
CA ASP A 181 7.27 -1.39 -35.90
C ASP A 181 6.92 0.08 -35.65
N VAL A 182 5.77 0.36 -35.01
CA VAL A 182 5.35 1.73 -34.68
C VAL A 182 6.30 2.41 -33.70
N TYR A 183 6.94 1.61 -32.83
CA TYR A 183 7.83 2.13 -31.79
C TYR A 183 9.27 2.31 -32.28
N GLY A 184 9.78 1.34 -33.05
CA GLY A 184 11.18 1.27 -33.45
C GLY A 184 12.15 1.22 -32.26
N GLY A 185 13.44 0.96 -32.50
CA GLY A 185 14.51 1.14 -31.48
C GLY A 185 14.28 0.44 -30.13
N ILE A 186 13.63 -0.72 -30.12
CA ILE A 186 13.09 -1.40 -28.93
C ILE A 186 14.17 -1.75 -27.90
N GLY A 187 15.36 -2.13 -28.36
CA GLY A 187 16.48 -2.46 -27.49
C GLY A 187 17.11 -1.28 -26.74
N ASN A 188 16.65 -0.04 -26.98
CA ASN A 188 17.10 1.13 -26.23
C ASN A 188 16.23 1.32 -24.96
N PRO A 189 16.75 1.15 -23.74
CA PRO A 189 15.98 1.32 -22.50
C PRO A 189 15.37 2.73 -22.31
N ASN A 190 15.76 3.72 -23.08
CA ASN A 190 15.18 5.07 -23.04
C ASN A 190 14.13 5.32 -24.14
N ASN A 191 13.67 4.27 -24.81
CA ASN A 191 12.62 4.36 -25.82
C ASN A 191 11.26 4.68 -25.20
N PHE A 192 10.42 5.45 -25.90
CA PHE A 192 9.09 5.83 -25.45
C PHE A 192 8.09 4.66 -25.36
N ILE A 193 8.41 3.48 -25.91
CA ILE A 193 7.63 2.25 -25.75
C ILE A 193 7.44 1.85 -24.27
N TYR A 194 8.43 2.12 -23.41
CA TYR A 194 8.36 1.76 -21.99
C TYR A 194 7.38 2.63 -21.19
N PRO A 195 7.38 3.98 -21.32
CA PRO A 195 6.32 4.77 -20.71
C PRO A 195 4.94 4.45 -21.32
N VAL A 196 4.83 4.13 -22.61
CA VAL A 196 3.55 3.67 -23.20
C VAL A 196 3.07 2.37 -22.54
N MET A 197 3.93 1.35 -22.45
CA MET A 197 3.60 0.11 -21.75
C MET A 197 3.23 0.37 -20.27
N GLY A 198 3.97 1.25 -19.60
CA GLY A 198 3.71 1.62 -18.22
C GLY A 198 2.36 2.30 -18.04
N GLN A 199 1.98 3.20 -18.95
CA GLN A 199 0.67 3.84 -19.00
C GLN A 199 -0.43 2.80 -19.20
N GLU A 200 -0.36 2.03 -20.29
CA GLU A 200 -1.41 1.07 -20.63
C GLU A 200 -1.59 0.02 -19.54
N MET A 201 -0.51 -0.56 -19.01
CA MET A 201 -0.63 -1.57 -17.96
C MET A 201 -1.18 -0.98 -16.65
N SER A 202 -0.79 0.26 -16.33
CA SER A 202 -1.26 0.92 -15.11
C SER A 202 -2.68 1.45 -15.21
N HIS A 203 -3.33 1.43 -16.39
CA HIS A 203 -4.79 1.61 -16.49
C HIS A 203 -5.61 0.58 -15.71
N ARG A 204 -4.96 -0.51 -15.26
CA ARG A 204 -5.52 -1.39 -14.24
C ARG A 204 -5.83 -0.67 -12.92
N TRP A 205 -5.09 0.39 -12.59
CA TRP A 205 -5.19 1.09 -11.30
C TRP A 205 -5.42 2.61 -11.45
N LEU A 206 -5.00 3.22 -12.55
CA LEU A 206 -4.81 4.67 -12.72
C LEU A 206 -5.35 5.17 -14.06
N ALA A 207 -5.65 6.44 -14.27
CA ALA A 207 -5.76 7.51 -13.30
C ALA A 207 -7.22 7.92 -13.19
N PHE A 208 -7.90 7.58 -12.09
CA PHE A 208 -9.33 7.83 -11.93
C PHE A 208 -9.69 8.46 -10.58
N MET A 209 -8.71 8.61 -9.69
CA MET A 209 -8.92 9.11 -8.33
C MET A 209 -9.29 10.59 -8.34
N LEU A 210 -10.37 10.91 -7.61
CA LEU A 210 -10.76 12.29 -7.30
C LEU A 210 -9.99 12.80 -6.06
N PHE A 211 -10.13 14.08 -5.72
CA PHE A 211 -9.71 14.59 -4.43
C PHE A 211 -10.78 15.50 -3.83
N ASP A 212 -10.80 15.60 -2.51
CA ASP A 212 -11.70 16.48 -1.77
C ASP A 212 -11.16 17.93 -1.80
N ASP A 213 -11.90 18.81 -2.48
CA ASP A 213 -11.61 20.22 -2.62
C ASP A 213 -12.55 21.07 -1.76
N GLY A 214 -12.34 21.04 -0.44
CA GLY A 214 -13.13 21.82 0.51
C GLY A 214 -14.53 21.26 0.77
N GLY A 215 -14.65 19.94 0.87
CA GLY A 215 -15.89 19.19 1.07
C GLY A 215 -16.58 18.76 -0.23
N VAL A 216 -15.92 18.94 -1.38
CA VAL A 216 -16.47 18.65 -2.71
C VAL A 216 -15.50 17.79 -3.50
N ALA A 217 -15.95 16.62 -3.93
CA ALA A 217 -15.14 15.76 -4.79
C ALA A 217 -14.82 16.45 -6.13
N SER A 218 -13.55 16.49 -6.49
CA SER A 218 -13.02 17.22 -7.64
C SER A 218 -12.21 16.31 -8.56
N ASN A 219 -12.44 16.45 -9.87
CA ASN A 219 -11.65 15.82 -10.94
C ASN A 219 -10.46 16.69 -11.38
N GLY A 220 -10.07 17.70 -10.58
CA GLY A 220 -9.01 18.64 -10.94
C GLY A 220 -7.64 17.97 -11.17
N MET A 221 -7.41 16.78 -10.60
CA MET A 221 -6.22 15.96 -10.86
C MET A 221 -6.28 15.20 -12.19
N LEU A 222 -7.46 15.07 -12.80
CA LEU A 222 -7.68 14.26 -14.00
C LEU A 222 -7.60 15.11 -15.26
N GLY A 223 -6.82 14.65 -16.24
CA GLY A 223 -6.55 15.28 -17.51
C GLY A 223 -7.32 14.63 -18.66
N ARG A 224 -6.58 14.11 -19.64
CA ARG A 224 -7.12 13.54 -20.87
C ARG A 224 -8.06 12.36 -20.56
N ASP A 225 -9.25 12.41 -21.15
CA ASP A 225 -10.33 11.43 -21.01
C ASP A 225 -10.78 11.15 -19.57
N GLU A 226 -10.40 12.00 -18.62
CA GLU A 226 -10.54 11.75 -17.17
C GLU A 226 -9.94 10.41 -16.72
N ALA A 227 -8.95 9.91 -17.46
CA ALA A 227 -8.28 8.63 -17.26
C ALA A 227 -6.74 8.77 -17.15
N HIS A 228 -6.24 10.00 -17.19
CA HIS A 228 -4.82 10.37 -17.13
C HIS A 228 -4.65 11.53 -16.15
N TRP A 229 -3.42 11.81 -15.71
CA TRP A 229 -3.18 12.96 -14.84
C TRP A 229 -3.26 14.28 -15.59
N ASN A 230 -3.68 15.31 -14.86
CA ASN A 230 -3.68 16.69 -15.32
C ASN A 230 -2.23 17.14 -15.56
N VAL A 231 -1.90 17.60 -16.76
CA VAL A 231 -0.56 18.06 -17.15
C VAL A 231 -0.04 19.26 -16.31
N LEU A 232 -0.93 19.94 -15.59
CA LEU A 232 -0.61 21.05 -14.67
C LEU A 232 -0.41 20.59 -13.21
N MET A 233 -0.48 19.29 -12.95
CA MET A 233 -0.18 18.67 -11.66
C MET A 233 1.27 18.20 -11.64
N ASP A 234 1.97 18.46 -10.55
CA ASP A 234 3.26 17.82 -10.31
C ASP A 234 3.04 16.37 -9.89
N THR A 235 3.43 15.46 -10.77
CA THR A 235 3.40 14.00 -10.52
C THR A 235 4.80 13.43 -10.43
N GLY A 236 5.85 14.28 -10.46
CA GLY A 236 7.21 13.79 -10.68
C GLY A 236 7.44 13.21 -12.08
N GLY A 237 6.49 13.40 -13.01
CA GLY A 237 6.57 12.85 -14.37
C GLY A 237 5.98 11.45 -14.48
N SER A 238 4.81 11.20 -13.87
CA SER A 238 4.08 9.94 -14.01
C SER A 238 3.93 9.53 -15.48
N VAL A 239 3.96 8.23 -15.79
CA VAL A 239 3.65 7.70 -17.12
C VAL A 239 2.19 7.92 -17.56
N GLN A 240 1.30 8.34 -16.67
CA GLN A 240 -0.10 8.64 -16.96
C GLN A 240 -0.27 10.10 -17.46
N ASP A 241 0.39 10.45 -18.57
CA ASP A 241 0.52 11.83 -19.10
C ASP A 241 1.08 12.86 -18.10
N GLY A 242 1.78 12.41 -17.07
CA GLY A 242 2.21 13.22 -15.95
C GLY A 242 3.43 14.10 -16.27
N HIS A 243 3.45 15.29 -15.66
CA HIS A 243 4.58 16.22 -15.70
C HIS A 243 5.29 16.28 -14.35
N ALA A 244 6.60 16.47 -14.42
CA ALA A 244 7.41 16.90 -13.28
C ALA A 244 7.54 18.43 -13.32
N TRP A 245 7.14 19.10 -12.24
CA TRP A 245 7.17 20.55 -12.12
C TRP A 245 8.09 20.98 -10.99
N ARG A 246 8.92 21.98 -11.26
CA ARG A 246 9.63 22.72 -10.21
C ARG A 246 8.93 24.04 -9.94
N ASP A 247 8.52 24.26 -8.70
CA ASP A 247 8.14 25.59 -8.20
C ASP A 247 9.39 26.44 -8.02
N ASN A 248 9.42 27.64 -8.62
CA ASN A 248 10.57 28.55 -8.54
C ASN A 248 10.46 29.55 -7.38
N GLY A 249 9.38 29.52 -6.58
CA GLY A 249 9.19 30.38 -5.41
C GLY A 249 8.81 31.83 -5.73
N ASP A 250 8.58 32.16 -7.00
CA ASP A 250 8.24 33.52 -7.49
C ASP A 250 6.88 33.57 -8.21
N GLY A 251 6.02 32.56 -7.96
CA GLY A 251 4.74 32.37 -8.66
C GLY A 251 4.90 31.83 -10.09
N THR A 252 6.08 31.26 -10.40
CA THR A 252 6.33 30.59 -11.68
C THR A 252 6.76 29.14 -11.47
N PHE A 253 6.43 28.29 -12.43
CA PHE A 253 6.68 26.86 -12.41
C PHE A 253 7.40 26.45 -13.69
N THR A 254 8.32 25.49 -13.60
CA THR A 254 9.09 25.00 -14.76
C THR A 254 8.93 23.51 -14.94
N VAL A 255 8.55 23.07 -16.13
CA VAL A 255 8.50 21.64 -16.48
C VAL A 255 9.93 21.09 -16.51
N THR A 256 10.21 20.08 -15.70
CA THR A 256 11.53 19.41 -15.62
C THR A 256 11.54 18.05 -16.31
N GLY A 257 10.37 17.42 -16.49
CA GLY A 257 10.24 16.10 -17.11
C GLY A 257 8.79 15.73 -17.42
N LYS A 258 8.61 14.64 -18.18
CA LYS A 258 7.30 14.06 -18.51
C LYS A 258 7.43 12.55 -18.76
N ASN A 259 6.43 11.76 -18.38
CA ASN A 259 6.34 10.31 -18.64
C ASN A 259 7.65 9.55 -18.34
N LEU A 260 8.17 9.71 -17.13
CA LEU A 260 9.44 9.17 -16.66
C LEU A 260 9.29 7.81 -15.97
N ASN A 261 8.38 7.70 -15.00
CA ASN A 261 8.20 6.54 -14.12
C ASN A 261 6.83 6.59 -13.40
N TYR A 262 6.62 5.78 -12.35
CA TYR A 262 5.44 5.87 -11.48
C TYR A 262 5.67 6.87 -10.33
N SER A 263 4.68 7.73 -10.08
CA SER A 263 4.66 8.68 -8.97
C SER A 263 4.32 8.01 -7.63
N PRO A 264 4.56 8.63 -6.47
CA PRO A 264 4.07 8.11 -5.20
C PRO A 264 2.54 7.89 -5.16
N LEU A 265 1.76 8.77 -5.81
CA LEU A 265 0.31 8.59 -5.94
C LEU A 265 -0.04 7.38 -6.82
N ASP A 266 0.73 7.14 -7.89
CA ASP A 266 0.58 5.96 -8.75
C ASP A 266 0.81 4.69 -7.93
N LEU A 267 1.90 4.66 -7.16
CA LEU A 267 2.29 3.52 -6.34
C LEU A 267 1.30 3.25 -5.20
N TYR A 268 0.66 4.29 -4.66
CA TYR A 268 -0.48 4.11 -3.75
C TYR A 268 -1.66 3.45 -4.47
N GLY A 269 -2.07 3.96 -5.64
CA GLY A 269 -3.14 3.37 -6.44
C GLY A 269 -2.86 1.90 -6.84
N MET A 270 -1.60 1.58 -7.14
CA MET A 270 -1.13 0.22 -7.43
C MET A 270 -1.08 -0.68 -6.19
N GLY A 271 -1.12 -0.12 -4.98
CA GLY A 271 -1.04 -0.86 -3.71
C GLY A 271 0.34 -1.21 -3.25
N LEU A 272 1.32 -0.46 -3.71
CA LEU A 272 2.70 -0.67 -3.40
C LEU A 272 3.16 0.30 -2.31
N TYR A 273 2.46 1.43 -2.13
CA TYR A 273 2.69 2.42 -1.07
C TYR A 273 1.51 2.48 -0.10
N ASP A 274 1.83 2.62 1.20
CA ASP A 274 0.87 3.07 2.20
C ASP A 274 0.60 4.58 2.06
N ALA A 275 -0.52 5.06 2.58
CA ALA A 275 -0.88 6.48 2.51
C ALA A 275 0.22 7.38 3.10
N SER A 276 0.83 6.96 4.22
CA SER A 276 1.94 7.67 4.88
C SER A 276 3.21 7.79 4.03
N GLU A 277 3.32 7.04 2.93
CA GLU A 277 4.45 7.09 2.01
C GLU A 277 4.22 8.04 0.82
N VAL A 278 3.04 8.64 0.73
CA VAL A 278 2.68 9.59 -0.34
C VAL A 278 2.87 11.01 0.19
N PRO A 279 3.98 11.70 -0.15
CA PRO A 279 4.14 13.10 0.23
C PRO A 279 3.09 13.97 -0.48
N PRO A 280 2.73 15.14 0.09
CA PRO A 280 1.89 16.10 -0.62
C PRO A 280 2.49 16.48 -1.98
N TRP A 281 1.61 16.66 -2.96
CA TRP A 281 1.94 17.16 -4.29
C TRP A 281 1.15 18.43 -4.58
N PHE A 282 1.28 19.02 -5.77
CA PHE A 282 0.57 20.25 -6.08
C PHE A 282 -0.01 20.29 -7.49
N LEU A 283 -1.11 21.05 -7.63
CA LEU A 283 -1.72 21.47 -8.87
C LEU A 283 -1.43 22.96 -9.09
N ILE A 284 -1.16 23.35 -10.34
CA ILE A 284 -0.99 24.75 -10.73
C ILE A 284 -2.33 25.31 -11.21
N GLU A 285 -3.00 26.09 -10.36
CA GLU A 285 -4.22 26.79 -10.70
C GLU A 285 -3.94 28.07 -11.50
N ASN A 286 -4.89 28.46 -12.36
CA ASN A 286 -4.79 29.67 -13.18
C ASN A 286 -3.48 29.75 -14.00
N ALA A 287 -2.99 28.58 -14.45
CA ALA A 287 -1.72 28.48 -15.16
C ALA A 287 -1.76 29.26 -16.48
N THR A 288 -0.73 30.08 -16.72
CA THR A 288 -0.57 30.86 -17.95
C THR A 288 0.83 30.75 -18.52
N TYR A 289 0.92 30.70 -19.85
CA TYR A 289 2.17 30.81 -20.60
C TYR A 289 2.04 31.93 -21.62
N GLN A 290 2.94 32.90 -21.60
CA GLN A 290 2.90 34.09 -22.47
C GLN A 290 1.53 34.82 -22.45
N GLY A 291 0.90 34.87 -21.28
CA GLY A 291 -0.41 35.52 -21.08
C GLY A 291 -1.62 34.72 -21.57
N ARG A 292 -1.44 33.47 -22.03
CA ARG A 292 -2.53 32.56 -22.41
C ARG A 292 -2.72 31.49 -21.34
N ALA A 293 -3.97 31.18 -21.02
CA ALA A 293 -4.30 30.08 -20.11
C ALA A 293 -3.83 28.74 -20.69
N LEU A 294 -3.30 27.88 -19.83
CA LEU A 294 -2.95 26.50 -20.15
C LEU A 294 -4.10 25.57 -19.77
N GLY A 295 -4.37 24.58 -20.63
CA GLY A 295 -5.39 23.56 -20.37
C GLY A 295 -4.82 22.30 -19.74
N LYS A 296 -5.66 21.56 -18.99
CA LYS A 296 -5.29 20.33 -18.27
C LYS A 296 -4.90 19.11 -19.14
N THR A 297 -5.03 19.23 -20.46
CA THR A 297 -4.71 18.17 -21.44
C THR A 297 -3.73 18.64 -22.52
N GLN A 298 -3.15 19.84 -22.36
CA GLN A 298 -2.30 20.44 -23.37
C GLN A 298 -0.90 19.83 -23.30
N GLU A 299 -0.27 19.55 -24.45
CA GLU A 299 1.14 19.14 -24.44
C GLU A 299 2.04 20.32 -24.01
N LEU A 300 2.83 20.10 -22.96
CA LEU A 300 3.79 21.07 -22.42
C LEU A 300 5.22 20.52 -22.56
N PRO A 301 6.12 21.20 -23.28
CA PRO A 301 7.50 20.75 -23.43
C PRO A 301 8.33 21.01 -22.17
N THR A 302 9.34 20.17 -21.93
CA THR A 302 10.35 20.38 -20.89
C THR A 302 11.03 21.74 -21.07
N GLY A 303 11.26 22.44 -19.95
CA GLY A 303 11.81 23.80 -19.92
C GLY A 303 10.76 24.90 -20.09
N LEU A 304 9.49 24.57 -20.40
CA LEU A 304 8.41 25.55 -20.37
C LEU A 304 8.28 26.15 -18.97
N LYS A 305 8.18 27.48 -18.90
CA LYS A 305 8.01 28.24 -17.66
C LYS A 305 6.64 28.92 -17.64
N ALA A 306 5.73 28.44 -16.79
CA ALA A 306 4.38 28.96 -16.62
C ALA A 306 4.29 29.86 -15.37
N ARG A 307 3.29 30.74 -15.33
CA ARG A 307 2.85 31.46 -14.12
C ARG A 307 1.56 30.84 -13.61
N GLY A 308 1.34 30.80 -12.30
CA GLY A 308 0.09 30.29 -11.72
C GLY A 308 0.09 30.40 -10.20
N THR A 309 -0.89 29.75 -9.60
CA THR A 309 -1.03 29.63 -8.14
C THR A 309 -0.85 28.17 -7.76
N ARG A 310 0.02 27.90 -6.78
CA ARG A 310 0.19 26.57 -6.22
C ARG A 310 -1.01 26.20 -5.35
N LYS A 311 -1.54 25.01 -5.57
CA LYS A 311 -2.52 24.36 -4.70
C LYS A 311 -1.97 23.01 -4.27
N ASP A 312 -1.62 22.87 -3.00
CA ASP A 312 -1.18 21.60 -2.46
C ASP A 312 -2.37 20.64 -2.33
N ILE A 313 -2.11 19.36 -2.60
CA ILE A 313 -3.04 18.25 -2.49
C ILE A 313 -2.36 17.16 -1.67
N THR A 314 -3.10 16.56 -0.73
CA THR A 314 -2.61 15.45 0.10
C THR A 314 -3.35 14.15 -0.20
N ILE A 315 -2.76 13.04 0.24
CA ILE A 315 -3.37 11.71 0.10
C ILE A 315 -4.66 11.58 0.89
N GLU A 316 -4.80 12.29 2.00
CA GLU A 316 -6.01 12.33 2.82
C GLU A 316 -7.18 12.94 2.06
N GLN A 317 -6.94 13.93 1.20
CA GLN A 317 -7.98 14.49 0.32
C GLN A 317 -8.43 13.48 -0.73
N VAL A 318 -7.51 12.65 -1.24
CA VAL A 318 -7.85 11.54 -2.14
C VAL A 318 -8.65 10.47 -1.40
N ILE A 319 -8.24 10.10 -0.18
CA ILE A 319 -8.95 9.14 0.66
C ILE A 319 -10.34 9.65 1.03
N SER A 320 -10.49 10.94 1.37
CA SER A 320 -11.79 11.57 1.64
C SER A 320 -12.76 11.44 0.46
N ALA A 321 -12.27 11.65 -0.77
CA ALA A 321 -13.11 11.62 -1.96
C ALA A 321 -13.43 10.21 -2.50
N ASN A 322 -12.52 9.24 -2.34
CA ASN A 322 -12.65 7.91 -2.97
C ASN A 322 -12.84 6.77 -1.96
N GLY A 323 -12.65 7.03 -0.67
CA GLY A 323 -12.45 6.03 0.35
C GLY A 323 -11.01 5.46 0.35
N THR A 324 -10.65 4.77 1.44
CA THR A 324 -9.35 4.13 1.56
C THR A 324 -9.20 3.02 0.52
N ARG A 325 -8.00 2.89 -0.05
CA ARG A 325 -7.70 1.81 -0.99
C ARG A 325 -7.85 0.45 -0.30
N ARG A 326 -8.57 -0.48 -0.93
CA ARG A 326 -8.78 -1.86 -0.46
C ARG A 326 -8.62 -2.87 -1.61
N PRO A 327 -7.81 -3.94 -1.47
CA PRO A 327 -6.95 -4.25 -0.31
C PRO A 327 -5.93 -3.13 -0.06
N ASP A 328 -5.42 -3.01 1.17
CA ASP A 328 -4.33 -2.07 1.48
C ASP A 328 -3.00 -2.60 0.92
N ARG A 329 -1.87 -1.93 1.22
CA ARG A 329 -0.55 -2.35 0.74
C ARG A 329 -0.16 -3.76 1.21
N ALA A 330 -0.53 -4.14 2.44
CA ALA A 330 -0.20 -5.45 3.00
C ALA A 330 -0.98 -6.59 2.31
N GLY A 331 -2.26 -6.35 2.00
CA GLY A 331 -3.12 -7.32 1.29
C GLY A 331 -3.01 -7.28 -0.23
N SER A 332 -2.24 -6.35 -0.81
CA SER A 332 -2.16 -6.18 -2.27
C SER A 332 -1.22 -7.19 -2.92
N GLN A 333 -1.66 -7.72 -4.07
CA GLN A 333 -0.80 -8.46 -4.97
C GLN A 333 0.33 -7.57 -5.46
N ASN A 334 1.55 -8.09 -5.44
CA ASN A 334 2.75 -7.39 -5.87
C ASN A 334 3.65 -8.28 -6.77
N GLU A 335 3.10 -9.38 -7.26
CA GLU A 335 3.78 -10.29 -8.19
C GLU A 335 2.83 -10.58 -9.33
N PHE A 336 3.19 -10.12 -10.53
CA PHE A 336 2.34 -10.17 -11.70
C PHE A 336 2.92 -11.10 -12.76
N ARG A 337 2.04 -11.79 -13.48
CA ARG A 337 2.37 -12.57 -14.67
C ARG A 337 1.78 -11.92 -15.91
N ILE A 338 2.55 -11.85 -16.98
CA ILE A 338 2.11 -11.31 -18.27
C ILE A 338 2.42 -12.29 -19.40
N ALA A 339 1.45 -12.55 -20.27
CA ALA A 339 1.71 -13.24 -21.53
C ALA A 339 1.93 -12.22 -22.65
N TYR A 340 3.03 -12.34 -23.38
CA TYR A 340 3.24 -11.60 -24.63
C TYR A 340 2.80 -12.44 -25.82
N VAL A 341 1.87 -11.90 -26.60
CA VAL A 341 1.25 -12.59 -27.73
C VAL A 341 1.55 -11.81 -29.00
N LEU A 342 2.15 -12.44 -30.00
CA LEU A 342 2.25 -11.93 -31.36
C LEU A 342 1.15 -12.55 -32.21
N ILE A 343 0.20 -11.74 -32.68
CA ILE A 343 -0.79 -12.15 -33.69
C ILE A 343 -0.27 -11.80 -35.09
N THR A 344 -0.25 -12.79 -35.98
CA THR A 344 0.21 -12.58 -37.37
C THR A 344 -0.93 -12.16 -38.30
N ALA A 345 -0.59 -11.54 -39.44
CA ALA A 345 -1.54 -11.30 -40.50
C ALA A 345 -2.02 -12.65 -41.08
N PRO A 346 -3.30 -12.78 -41.47
CA PRO A 346 -3.81 -14.01 -42.05
C PRO A 346 -2.93 -14.53 -43.20
N GLY A 347 -2.48 -15.78 -43.08
CA GLY A 347 -1.60 -16.44 -44.05
C GLY A 347 -0.10 -16.22 -43.83
N THR A 348 0.31 -15.45 -42.82
CA THR A 348 1.71 -15.31 -42.41
C THR A 348 2.06 -16.36 -41.36
N SER A 349 3.08 -17.17 -41.64
CA SER A 349 3.50 -18.26 -40.77
C SER A 349 4.46 -17.81 -39.66
N ILE A 350 4.57 -18.61 -38.60
CA ILE A 350 5.53 -18.32 -37.50
C ILE A 350 6.98 -18.15 -37.98
N ASP A 351 7.41 -18.91 -38.98
CA ASP A 351 8.79 -18.89 -39.47
C ASP A 351 9.14 -17.53 -40.12
N GLU A 352 8.14 -16.77 -40.57
CA GLU A 352 8.31 -15.46 -41.20
C GLU A 352 8.49 -14.32 -40.18
N VAL A 353 8.04 -14.52 -38.93
CA VAL A 353 7.98 -13.46 -37.90
C VAL A 353 9.05 -13.60 -36.81
N GLY A 354 10.06 -14.45 -37.00
CA GLY A 354 11.13 -14.67 -36.00
C GLY A 354 11.90 -13.39 -35.60
N GLY A 355 12.00 -12.41 -36.50
CA GLY A 355 12.57 -11.09 -36.20
C GLY A 355 11.73 -10.30 -35.20
N THR A 356 10.42 -10.24 -35.42
CA THR A 356 9.45 -9.60 -34.52
C THR A 356 9.43 -10.29 -33.17
N VAL A 357 9.42 -11.63 -33.13
CA VAL A 357 9.52 -12.40 -31.89
C VAL A 357 10.76 -12.01 -31.08
N SER A 358 11.92 -11.89 -31.73
CA SER A 358 13.18 -11.50 -31.06
C SER A 358 13.13 -10.08 -30.49
N GLN A 359 12.42 -9.17 -31.17
CA GLN A 359 12.22 -7.81 -30.68
C GLN A 359 11.28 -7.76 -29.47
N ILE A 360 10.16 -8.51 -29.48
CA ILE A 360 9.26 -8.62 -28.32
C ILE A 360 9.99 -9.27 -27.14
N ALA A 361 10.80 -10.30 -27.38
CA ALA A 361 11.63 -10.91 -26.34
C ALA A 361 12.61 -9.90 -25.71
N THR A 362 13.27 -9.07 -26.54
CA THR A 362 14.14 -8.00 -26.05
C THR A 362 13.36 -6.97 -25.21
N PHE A 363 12.20 -6.54 -25.71
CA PHE A 363 11.31 -5.64 -24.98
C PHE A 363 10.90 -6.21 -23.62
N SER A 364 10.45 -7.47 -23.60
CA SER A 364 9.93 -8.13 -22.39
C SER A 364 10.95 -8.14 -21.26
N GLY A 365 12.22 -8.48 -21.54
CA GLY A 365 13.28 -8.47 -20.54
C GLY A 365 13.57 -7.08 -19.98
N ILE A 366 13.63 -6.06 -20.84
CA ILE A 366 13.83 -4.67 -20.39
C ILE A 366 12.63 -4.17 -19.60
N TRP A 367 11.41 -4.52 -20.01
CA TRP A 367 10.20 -4.09 -19.32
C TRP A 367 10.06 -4.72 -17.93
N GLU A 368 10.36 -6.00 -17.75
CA GLU A 368 10.37 -6.62 -16.43
C GLU A 368 11.32 -5.90 -15.47
N GLN A 369 12.52 -5.55 -15.94
CA GLN A 369 13.50 -4.79 -15.16
C GLN A 369 12.95 -3.40 -14.80
N LYS A 370 12.43 -2.66 -15.79
CA LYS A 370 11.88 -1.33 -15.58
C LYS A 370 10.67 -1.32 -14.67
N PHE A 371 9.79 -2.30 -14.78
CA PHE A 371 8.63 -2.40 -13.91
C PHE A 371 9.06 -2.60 -12.45
N SER A 372 10.06 -3.46 -12.21
CA SER A 372 10.66 -3.59 -10.87
C SER A 372 11.33 -2.29 -10.41
N GLU A 373 12.09 -1.61 -11.27
CA GLU A 373 12.76 -0.35 -10.96
C GLU A 373 11.77 0.77 -10.61
N TRP A 374 10.76 0.98 -11.46
CA TRP A 374 9.76 2.04 -11.33
C TRP A 374 8.79 1.80 -10.18
N THR A 375 8.76 0.57 -9.64
CA THR A 375 8.03 0.24 -8.41
C THR A 375 8.94 0.16 -7.19
N HIS A 376 10.20 0.62 -7.29
CA HIS A 376 11.20 0.58 -6.22
C HIS A 376 11.41 -0.83 -5.64
N GLY A 377 11.36 -1.85 -6.51
CA GLY A 377 11.50 -3.25 -6.12
C GLY A 377 10.33 -3.83 -5.35
N ARG A 378 9.20 -3.09 -5.26
CA ARG A 378 8.02 -3.52 -4.50
C ARG A 378 7.10 -4.42 -5.29
N ALA A 379 7.14 -4.35 -6.62
CA ALA A 379 6.44 -5.28 -7.48
C ALA A 379 7.34 -5.91 -8.52
N THR A 380 6.98 -7.12 -8.94
CA THR A 380 7.67 -7.84 -10.02
C THR A 380 6.69 -8.23 -11.11
N LEU A 381 7.23 -8.35 -12.32
CA LEU A 381 6.51 -8.84 -13.49
C LEU A 381 7.30 -10.01 -14.07
N CYS A 382 6.60 -11.08 -14.45
CA CYS A 382 7.19 -12.24 -15.08
C CYS A 382 6.46 -12.60 -16.37
N SER A 383 7.22 -12.82 -17.43
CA SER A 383 6.72 -13.10 -18.78
C SER A 383 6.94 -14.53 -19.28
N ARG A 384 7.35 -15.44 -18.39
CA ARG A 384 7.56 -16.85 -18.76
C ARG A 384 6.23 -17.55 -19.01
N VAL A 385 6.18 -18.27 -20.11
CA VAL A 385 5.06 -19.11 -20.54
C VAL A 385 5.41 -20.58 -20.35
N THR A 386 6.67 -20.97 -20.58
CA THR A 386 7.09 -22.38 -20.57
C THR A 386 7.55 -22.89 -19.21
N ALA A 387 7.67 -22.01 -18.21
CA ALA A 387 8.16 -22.33 -16.88
C ALA A 387 7.50 -21.46 -15.80
N ASP A 388 7.55 -21.95 -14.57
CA ASP A 388 7.12 -21.20 -13.40
C ASP A 388 7.99 -19.96 -13.17
N CYS A 389 7.35 -18.94 -12.61
CA CYS A 389 7.96 -17.66 -12.29
C CYS A 389 8.67 -17.67 -10.93
N ASP A 390 9.28 -18.80 -10.57
CA ASP A 390 10.05 -19.01 -9.34
C ASP A 390 11.31 -18.14 -9.35
N ARG A 391 11.13 -16.85 -9.09
CA ARG A 391 12.19 -15.87 -8.91
C ARG A 391 12.44 -15.67 -7.42
N PRO A 392 13.68 -15.41 -7.00
CA PRO A 392 13.94 -14.95 -5.65
C PRO A 392 13.33 -13.57 -5.41
N LYS A 393 12.88 -13.31 -4.19
CA LYS A 393 12.40 -12.00 -3.74
C LYS A 393 12.85 -11.79 -2.31
N LEU A 394 13.57 -10.72 -2.05
CA LEU A 394 14.21 -10.50 -0.76
C LEU A 394 13.43 -9.45 0.01
N ALA A 395 13.00 -9.81 1.22
CA ALA A 395 12.31 -8.90 2.12
C ALA A 395 13.18 -8.67 3.37
N LEU A 396 13.35 -7.41 3.76
CA LEU A 396 13.88 -7.07 5.08
C LEU A 396 12.84 -7.48 6.12
N THR A 397 13.23 -8.36 7.04
CA THR A 397 12.36 -8.91 8.10
C THR A 397 12.78 -8.49 9.51
N GLY A 398 13.97 -7.91 9.66
CA GLY A 398 14.43 -7.34 10.92
C GLY A 398 15.71 -6.53 10.71
N ALA A 399 15.93 -5.56 11.59
CA ALA A 399 17.18 -4.81 11.68
C ALA A 399 17.49 -4.60 13.15
N GLN A 400 18.69 -4.99 13.57
CA GLN A 400 19.23 -4.70 14.89
C GLN A 400 20.24 -3.57 14.74
N VAL A 401 20.09 -2.52 15.53
CA VAL A 401 21.01 -1.39 15.58
C VAL A 401 21.62 -1.36 16.98
N THR A 402 22.93 -1.21 17.06
CA THR A 402 23.66 -1.13 18.33
C THR A 402 24.73 -0.07 18.25
N GLU A 403 24.97 0.65 19.33
CA GLU A 403 26.16 1.49 19.47
C GLU A 403 27.44 0.64 19.25
N LEU A 404 28.43 1.22 18.56
CA LEU A 404 29.70 0.58 18.25
C LEU A 404 30.89 1.37 18.83
N GLU A 405 30.86 2.71 18.71
CA GLU A 405 31.86 3.61 19.31
C GLU A 405 31.16 4.87 19.80
N GLY A 406 31.31 5.18 21.08
CA GLY A 406 30.62 6.27 21.77
C GLY A 406 30.92 6.25 23.26
N ASP A 407 29.93 6.57 24.09
CA ASP A 407 30.05 6.49 25.54
C ASP A 407 29.62 5.14 26.17
N GLY A 408 29.03 4.24 25.37
CA GLY A 408 28.72 2.87 25.75
C GLY A 408 27.41 2.71 26.51
N ASP A 409 26.51 3.69 26.48
CA ASP A 409 25.19 3.60 27.11
C ASP A 409 24.14 2.87 26.24
N GLY A 410 24.45 2.61 24.97
CA GLY A 410 23.59 1.91 24.01
C GLY A 410 22.62 2.81 23.26
N ALA A 411 22.54 4.10 23.59
CA ALA A 411 21.90 5.11 22.78
C ALA A 411 22.78 5.45 21.55
N LEU A 412 22.23 6.26 20.65
CA LEU A 412 22.91 6.63 19.42
C LEU A 412 23.00 8.14 19.32
N GLU A 413 24.17 8.70 19.64
CA GLU A 413 24.33 10.15 19.72
C GLU A 413 24.97 10.75 18.47
N PRO A 414 24.75 12.05 18.22
CA PRO A 414 25.53 12.78 17.22
C PRO A 414 27.03 12.65 17.44
N GLY A 415 27.74 12.19 16.41
CA GLY A 415 29.19 11.96 16.43
C GLY A 415 29.63 10.54 16.76
N GLU A 416 28.70 9.65 17.10
CA GLU A 416 28.99 8.25 17.42
C GLU A 416 28.94 7.32 16.22
N LYS A 417 29.35 6.06 16.43
CA LYS A 417 29.22 4.99 15.44
C LYS A 417 28.22 3.95 15.89
N ALA A 418 27.43 3.45 14.94
CA ALA A 418 26.51 2.34 15.14
C ALA A 418 26.85 1.16 14.21
N ALA A 419 26.56 -0.05 14.70
CA ALA A 419 26.51 -1.27 13.91
C ALA A 419 25.06 -1.63 13.58
N ILE A 420 24.76 -1.91 12.32
CA ILE A 420 23.44 -2.30 11.83
C ILE A 420 23.51 -3.70 11.25
N ARG A 421 22.83 -4.65 11.88
CA ARG A 421 22.70 -6.03 11.43
C ARG A 421 21.31 -6.28 10.88
N VAL A 422 21.20 -6.60 9.59
CA VAL A 422 19.92 -6.82 8.91
C VAL A 422 19.61 -8.30 8.72
N THR A 423 18.33 -8.65 8.85
CA THR A 423 17.78 -10.00 8.64
C THR A 423 16.85 -9.99 7.44
N VAL A 424 17.14 -10.83 6.45
CA VAL A 424 16.42 -10.89 5.18
C VAL A 424 15.82 -12.27 4.97
N LYS A 425 14.59 -12.30 4.45
CA LYS A 425 13.90 -13.52 4.02
C LYS A 425 13.77 -13.54 2.50
N ASN A 426 14.04 -14.68 1.88
CA ASN A 426 13.64 -14.93 0.51
C ASN A 426 12.16 -15.35 0.49
N THR A 427 11.26 -14.43 0.17
CA THR A 427 9.83 -14.69 0.04
C THR A 427 9.44 -15.17 -1.35
N GLY A 428 10.38 -15.23 -2.30
CA GLY A 428 10.15 -15.69 -3.66
C GLY A 428 10.24 -17.21 -3.80
N GLY A 429 9.79 -17.73 -4.96
CA GLY A 429 9.78 -19.16 -5.26
C GLY A 429 11.13 -19.74 -5.71
N GLY A 430 12.08 -18.88 -6.12
CA GLY A 430 13.41 -19.27 -6.60
C GLY A 430 14.54 -18.98 -5.60
N PRO A 431 15.70 -19.65 -5.72
CA PRO A 431 16.88 -19.34 -4.90
C PRO A 431 17.49 -17.98 -5.28
N ALA A 432 17.95 -17.23 -4.28
CA ALA A 432 18.66 -15.97 -4.46
C ALA A 432 20.17 -16.24 -4.40
N ALA A 433 20.86 -16.14 -5.54
CA ALA A 433 22.28 -16.47 -5.65
C ALA A 433 23.14 -15.30 -5.14
N ALA A 434 23.78 -15.50 -3.99
CA ALA A 434 24.67 -14.55 -3.31
C ALA A 434 24.17 -13.08 -3.33
N PRO A 435 23.02 -12.77 -2.69
CA PRO A 435 22.46 -11.44 -2.74
C PRO A 435 23.43 -10.38 -2.22
N ARG A 436 23.56 -9.30 -2.99
CA ARG A 436 24.33 -8.12 -2.60
C ARG A 436 23.42 -7.11 -1.94
N VAL A 437 23.84 -6.54 -0.82
CA VAL A 437 23.05 -5.57 -0.06
C VAL A 437 23.79 -4.26 0.07
N HIS A 438 23.13 -3.15 -0.29
CA HIS A 438 23.64 -1.80 -0.06
C HIS A 438 22.80 -1.11 1.01
N LEU A 439 23.47 -0.46 1.96
CA LEU A 439 22.83 0.51 2.84
C LEU A 439 23.15 1.91 2.32
N VAL A 440 22.11 2.70 2.08
CA VAL A 440 22.19 4.02 1.45
C VAL A 440 21.56 5.04 2.39
N ALA A 441 22.29 6.12 2.68
CA ALA A 441 21.76 7.30 3.34
C ALA A 441 21.12 8.23 2.29
N PRO A 442 19.79 8.45 2.31
CA PRO A 442 19.13 9.38 1.41
C PRO A 442 19.57 10.84 1.63
N GLU A 443 19.25 11.73 0.69
CA GLU A 443 19.48 13.16 0.85
C GLU A 443 18.74 13.71 2.09
N GLY A 444 19.43 14.52 2.91
CA GLY A 444 18.89 15.06 4.15
C GLY A 444 19.12 14.20 5.40
N VAL A 445 19.71 13.01 5.26
CA VAL A 445 20.18 12.19 6.38
C VAL A 445 21.63 12.57 6.73
N ASP A 446 21.86 12.99 7.97
CA ASP A 446 23.20 13.34 8.47
C ASP A 446 23.89 12.14 9.11
N LEU A 447 24.32 11.21 8.26
CA LEU A 447 25.00 9.97 8.63
C LEU A 447 25.80 9.41 7.44
N ALA A 448 26.96 8.80 7.70
CA ALA A 448 27.82 8.20 6.70
C ALA A 448 27.89 6.67 6.85
N VAL A 449 27.64 5.93 5.76
CA VAL A 449 27.78 4.46 5.71
C VAL A 449 29.21 4.10 5.31
N GLU A 450 29.93 3.36 6.18
CA GLU A 450 31.37 3.11 6.00
C GLU A 450 31.68 1.88 5.14
N ASN A 451 30.90 0.81 5.27
CA ASN A 451 31.13 -0.48 4.61
C ASN A 451 29.89 -0.97 3.83
N THR A 452 29.77 -0.52 2.58
CA THR A 452 28.71 -0.95 1.66
C THR A 452 29.30 -1.11 0.25
N PRO A 453 28.92 -2.15 -0.53
CA PRO A 453 27.97 -3.22 -0.22
C PRO A 453 28.53 -4.36 0.65
N LEU A 454 27.62 -5.12 1.25
CA LEU A 454 27.87 -6.42 1.88
C LEU A 454 27.14 -7.54 1.11
N PHE A 455 27.36 -8.80 1.47
CA PHE A 455 26.81 -9.97 0.76
C PHE A 455 26.19 -10.98 1.71
N PHE A 456 25.06 -11.54 1.30
CA PHE A 456 24.48 -12.72 1.90
C PHE A 456 24.98 -13.99 1.20
N PRO A 457 25.00 -15.14 1.89
CA PRO A 457 25.13 -16.43 1.23
C PRO A 457 23.93 -16.70 0.32
N GLU A 458 24.01 -17.75 -0.51
CA GLU A 458 22.85 -18.20 -1.28
C GLU A 458 21.66 -18.50 -0.35
N LEU A 459 20.49 -17.99 -0.74
CA LEU A 459 19.26 -18.07 0.01
C LEU A 459 18.22 -18.87 -0.76
N ALA A 460 17.94 -20.10 -0.31
CA ALA A 460 16.85 -20.91 -0.87
C ALA A 460 15.50 -20.19 -0.71
N ALA A 461 14.51 -20.58 -1.54
CA ALA A 461 13.15 -20.10 -1.41
C ALA A 461 12.59 -20.34 0.00
N GLY A 462 11.97 -19.32 0.59
CA GLY A 462 11.44 -19.35 1.96
C GLY A 462 12.47 -19.20 3.09
N ALA A 463 13.77 -19.26 2.80
CA ALA A 463 14.81 -19.18 3.81
C ALA A 463 14.97 -17.74 4.35
N THR A 464 15.32 -17.65 5.64
CA THR A 464 15.69 -16.40 6.32
C THR A 464 17.14 -16.48 6.76
N THR A 465 17.88 -15.38 6.64
CA THR A 465 19.24 -15.26 7.16
C THR A 465 19.51 -13.86 7.69
N THR A 466 20.50 -13.76 8.57
CA THR A 466 20.99 -12.50 9.12
C THR A 466 22.39 -12.24 8.58
N LEU A 467 22.68 -10.98 8.28
CA LEU A 467 23.99 -10.58 7.76
C LEU A 467 25.06 -10.90 8.80
N GLU A 468 26.13 -11.59 8.41
CA GLU A 468 27.20 -12.02 9.34
C GLU A 468 28.03 -10.82 9.82
N GLU A 469 28.39 -9.92 8.89
CA GLU A 469 29.07 -8.67 9.18
C GLU A 469 28.04 -7.53 9.22
N PRO A 470 27.96 -6.71 10.27
CA PRO A 470 27.05 -5.57 10.29
C PRO A 470 27.54 -4.44 9.37
N PHE A 471 26.62 -3.61 8.90
CA PHE A 471 26.99 -2.28 8.41
C PHE A 471 27.50 -1.44 9.58
N VAL A 472 28.47 -0.58 9.32
CA VAL A 472 29.03 0.41 10.22
C VAL A 472 28.64 1.77 9.68
N VAL A 473 28.03 2.58 10.54
CA VAL A 473 27.62 3.93 10.21
C VAL A 473 28.20 4.90 11.23
N THR A 474 28.64 6.07 10.76
CA THR A 474 29.01 7.21 11.62
C THR A 474 27.88 8.23 11.58
N ILE A 475 27.31 8.56 12.74
CA ILE A 475 26.27 9.57 12.90
C ILE A 475 26.93 10.95 12.81
N GLY A 476 26.37 11.85 12.01
CA GLY A 476 26.89 13.20 11.86
C GLY A 476 26.88 13.96 13.20
N ALA A 477 27.86 14.84 13.41
CA ALA A 477 27.96 15.62 14.65
C ALA A 477 26.81 16.63 14.82
N ASP A 478 26.14 16.99 13.72
CA ASP A 478 25.00 17.89 13.69
C ASP A 478 23.68 17.13 13.48
N ALA A 479 23.70 15.80 13.60
CA ALA A 479 22.50 14.98 13.48
C ALA A 479 21.47 15.42 14.53
N PRO A 480 20.19 15.60 14.15
CA PRO A 480 19.18 16.07 15.09
C PRO A 480 18.89 14.98 16.13
N CYS A 481 19.15 15.27 17.41
CA CYS A 481 18.67 14.46 18.53
C CYS A 481 17.12 14.45 18.56
N GLY A 482 16.53 13.35 19.00
CA GLY A 482 15.08 13.17 19.04
C GLY A 482 14.44 13.00 17.65
N ALA A 483 15.24 12.67 16.63
CA ALA A 483 14.77 12.34 15.29
C ALA A 483 15.14 10.91 14.89
N THR A 484 14.26 10.24 14.17
CA THR A 484 14.56 8.96 13.53
C THR A 484 15.10 9.19 12.13
N GLN A 485 16.36 8.84 11.90
CA GLN A 485 16.95 8.83 10.57
C GLN A 485 16.60 7.52 9.85
N THR A 486 16.10 7.61 8.62
CA THR A 486 15.69 6.42 7.85
C THR A 486 16.66 6.17 6.71
N LEU A 487 17.36 5.04 6.75
CA LEU A 487 18.26 4.56 5.70
C LEU A 487 17.51 3.63 4.74
N GLN A 488 17.92 3.62 3.47
CA GLN A 488 17.41 2.72 2.44
C GLN A 488 18.32 1.49 2.33
N LEU A 489 17.71 0.30 2.36
CA LEU A 489 18.41 -0.97 2.16
C LEU A 489 18.08 -1.52 0.77
N GLU A 490 19.05 -1.62 -0.12
CA GLU A 490 18.88 -2.15 -1.47
C GLU A 490 19.41 -3.59 -1.54
N LEU A 491 18.51 -4.54 -1.74
CA LEU A 491 18.79 -5.97 -1.84
C LEU A 491 18.78 -6.38 -3.31
N VAL A 492 19.94 -6.77 -3.83
CA VAL A 492 20.13 -7.09 -5.25
C VAL A 492 20.44 -8.58 -5.41
N THR A 493 19.66 -9.28 -6.22
CA THR A 493 19.90 -10.70 -6.59
C THR A 493 19.70 -10.88 -8.10
N GLY A 494 20.78 -11.19 -8.82
CA GLY A 494 20.77 -11.13 -10.29
C GLY A 494 20.40 -9.73 -10.76
N ASP A 495 19.35 -9.64 -11.57
CA ASP A 495 18.81 -8.38 -12.11
C ASP A 495 17.65 -7.80 -11.26
N LEU A 496 17.31 -8.44 -10.14
CA LEU A 496 16.21 -8.04 -9.27
C LEU A 496 16.72 -7.12 -8.15
N LEU A 497 15.95 -6.08 -7.87
CA LEU A 497 16.14 -5.16 -6.75
C LEU A 497 14.93 -5.26 -5.82
N SER A 498 15.16 -5.37 -4.52
CA SER A 498 14.16 -5.19 -3.48
C SER A 498 14.63 -4.12 -2.51
N VAL A 499 13.72 -3.26 -2.04
CA VAL A 499 14.07 -2.14 -1.16
C VAL A 499 13.42 -2.31 0.20
N GLY A 500 14.25 -2.28 1.25
CA GLY A 500 13.85 -2.16 2.65
C GLY A 500 14.20 -0.79 3.22
N ARG A 501 13.75 -0.51 4.43
CA ARG A 501 14.15 0.68 5.18
C ARG A 501 14.61 0.29 6.58
N VAL A 502 15.67 0.91 7.04
CA VAL A 502 16.19 0.76 8.41
C VAL A 502 16.03 2.10 9.11
N LYS A 503 15.42 2.09 10.30
CA LYS A 503 15.23 3.27 11.12
C LYS A 503 16.30 3.33 12.21
N LEU A 504 16.89 4.50 12.40
CA LEU A 504 17.88 4.80 13.43
C LEU A 504 17.36 5.95 14.30
N PRO A 505 16.87 5.68 15.52
CA PRO A 505 16.56 6.73 16.47
C PRO A 505 17.87 7.36 16.96
N ILE A 506 18.04 8.67 16.79
CA ILE A 506 19.23 9.42 17.24
C ILE A 506 18.90 10.20 18.51
N GLY A 507 19.67 10.01 19.58
CA GLY A 507 19.50 10.64 20.88
C GLY A 507 18.23 10.18 21.61
N TYR A 508 17.91 8.89 21.52
CA TYR A 508 16.82 8.25 22.26
C TYR A 508 17.42 7.26 23.26
N ASP A 509 16.94 7.31 24.49
CA ASP A 509 17.27 6.36 25.54
C ASP A 509 15.99 5.95 26.29
N ASP A 510 15.86 4.66 26.59
CA ASP A 510 14.72 4.09 27.30
C ASP A 510 14.99 4.16 28.81
N LEU A 511 14.50 5.23 29.44
CA LEU A 511 14.69 5.43 30.89
C LEU A 511 13.94 4.37 31.73
N PHE A 512 12.83 3.85 31.20
CA PHE A 512 12.02 2.80 31.82
C PHE A 512 11.14 2.09 30.78
N TYR A 513 11.20 0.77 30.74
CA TYR A 513 10.40 -0.06 29.84
C TYR A 513 9.91 -1.31 30.58
N ASP A 514 8.62 -1.62 30.45
CA ASP A 514 7.99 -2.74 31.16
C ASP A 514 6.99 -3.49 30.26
N THR A 515 7.41 -4.68 29.82
CA THR A 515 6.55 -5.62 29.07
C THR A 515 5.65 -6.44 29.99
N PHE A 516 5.78 -6.29 31.32
CA PHE A 516 5.09 -7.07 32.35
C PHE A 516 5.42 -8.57 32.37
N GLU A 517 6.40 -9.03 31.59
CA GLU A 517 6.91 -10.41 31.68
C GLU A 517 7.63 -10.67 33.00
N GLU A 518 8.33 -9.64 33.51
CA GLU A 518 9.02 -9.66 34.79
C GLU A 518 8.35 -8.73 35.80
N ASP A 519 8.54 -9.00 37.09
CA ASP A 519 8.07 -8.11 38.15
C ASP A 519 9.07 -6.97 38.36
N LEU A 520 8.79 -5.80 37.80
CA LEU A 520 9.56 -4.57 37.99
C LEU A 520 9.11 -3.74 39.20
N GLY A 521 8.19 -4.26 40.02
CA GLY A 521 7.81 -3.65 41.30
C GLY A 521 6.59 -2.73 41.23
N TRP A 522 5.64 -3.00 40.33
CA TRP A 522 4.33 -2.34 40.37
C TRP A 522 3.58 -2.72 41.65
N ILE A 523 2.93 -1.74 42.27
CA ILE A 523 2.22 -1.91 43.54
C ILE A 523 0.72 -1.70 43.29
N VAL A 524 -0.05 -2.79 43.39
CA VAL A 524 -1.52 -2.74 43.35
C VAL A 524 -2.04 -2.26 44.71
N ASP A 525 -3.06 -1.39 44.67
CA ASP A 525 -3.71 -0.79 45.85
C ASP A 525 -2.71 -0.14 46.83
N ALA A 526 -1.77 0.65 46.31
CA ALA A 526 -0.70 1.26 47.12
C ALA A 526 -1.23 2.15 48.26
N ASP A 527 -2.40 2.78 48.07
CA ASP A 527 -3.06 3.64 49.06
C ASP A 527 -4.02 2.88 50.00
N ALA A 528 -4.27 1.58 49.77
CA ALA A 528 -5.31 0.80 50.44
C ALA A 528 -6.72 1.43 50.32
N THR A 529 -7.08 1.86 49.11
CA THR A 529 -8.37 2.52 48.80
C THR A 529 -9.14 1.86 47.66
N ASP A 530 -8.63 0.79 47.08
CA ASP A 530 -9.36 0.01 46.09
C ASP A 530 -10.59 -0.64 46.73
N ASP A 531 -11.74 -0.51 46.06
CA ASP A 531 -13.05 -0.96 46.54
C ASP A 531 -13.79 -1.81 45.51
N ALA A 532 -13.20 -2.07 44.34
CA ALA A 532 -13.75 -3.01 43.36
C ALA A 532 -13.93 -4.40 43.96
N ALA A 533 -15.11 -4.99 43.77
CA ALA A 533 -15.46 -6.31 44.27
C ALA A 533 -14.74 -7.44 43.52
N SER A 534 -14.40 -7.22 42.25
CA SER A 534 -13.65 -8.10 41.34
C SER A 534 -12.77 -7.26 40.41
N GLY A 535 -11.96 -7.94 39.58
CA GLY A 535 -11.15 -7.30 38.55
C GLY A 535 -10.02 -6.44 39.08
N GLN A 536 -9.44 -6.78 40.24
CA GLN A 536 -8.24 -6.08 40.70
C GLN A 536 -7.11 -6.25 39.68
N TRP A 537 -6.25 -5.24 39.57
CA TRP A 537 -5.06 -5.33 38.72
C TRP A 537 -4.21 -6.53 39.11
N GLU A 538 -3.78 -7.30 38.12
CA GLU A 538 -2.79 -8.36 38.27
C GLU A 538 -1.83 -8.39 37.08
N ARG A 539 -0.61 -8.86 37.31
CA ARG A 539 0.41 -9.03 36.28
C ARG A 539 0.41 -10.48 35.84
N ASP A 540 -0.21 -10.77 34.70
CA ASP A 540 -0.27 -12.12 34.13
C ASP A 540 -0.63 -12.03 32.64
N ARG A 541 -0.62 -13.17 31.94
CA ARG A 541 -1.13 -13.27 30.58
C ARG A 541 -2.67 -13.20 30.59
N PRO A 542 -3.29 -12.24 29.87
CA PRO A 542 -4.74 -12.21 29.71
C PRO A 542 -5.26 -13.45 28.96
N ASP A 543 -6.26 -14.12 29.52
CA ASP A 543 -7.10 -15.08 28.81
C ASP A 543 -8.22 -14.31 28.12
N GLY A 544 -8.32 -14.40 26.78
CA GLY A 544 -9.25 -13.55 26.06
C GLY A 544 -10.71 -13.89 26.29
N VAL A 545 -11.51 -12.81 26.35
CA VAL A 545 -12.95 -12.86 26.56
C VAL A 545 -13.63 -12.21 25.35
N ASN A 546 -14.62 -12.91 24.80
CA ASN A 546 -15.42 -12.44 23.67
C ASN A 546 -16.91 -12.38 24.06
N ALA A 547 -17.59 -11.31 23.65
CA ALA A 547 -19.02 -11.08 23.86
C ALA A 547 -19.96 -12.04 23.09
N SER A 548 -19.43 -13.11 22.46
CA SER A 548 -20.19 -14.10 21.71
C SER A 548 -21.29 -14.76 22.55
N GLN A 549 -21.10 -14.86 23.88
CA GLN A 549 -22.08 -15.38 24.83
C GLN A 549 -23.39 -14.57 24.82
N VAL A 550 -23.31 -13.27 24.52
CA VAL A 550 -24.47 -12.37 24.37
C VAL A 550 -24.84 -12.09 22.90
N GLY A 551 -24.21 -12.82 21.97
CA GLY A 551 -24.53 -12.81 20.53
C GLY A 551 -23.80 -11.74 19.73
N VAL A 552 -22.68 -11.23 20.23
CA VAL A 552 -21.90 -10.16 19.59
C VAL A 552 -20.46 -10.65 19.43
N ASP A 553 -19.92 -10.58 18.22
CA ASP A 553 -18.51 -10.90 17.98
C ASP A 553 -17.64 -9.67 18.27
N PHE A 554 -17.30 -9.49 19.55
CA PHE A 554 -16.49 -8.38 20.05
C PHE A 554 -15.59 -8.87 21.17
N GLN A 555 -14.28 -8.65 21.04
CA GLN A 555 -13.29 -9.05 22.04
C GLN A 555 -13.24 -8.01 23.15
N THR A 556 -13.58 -8.39 24.38
CA THR A 556 -13.61 -7.50 25.54
C THR A 556 -12.27 -7.50 26.29
N GLN A 557 -11.55 -8.63 26.29
CA GLN A 557 -10.21 -8.79 26.88
C GLN A 557 -9.29 -9.48 25.87
N PRO A 558 -8.02 -9.04 25.69
CA PRO A 558 -7.09 -9.67 24.75
C PRO A 558 -6.66 -11.09 25.19
N ASP A 559 -6.07 -11.86 24.28
CA ASP A 559 -5.53 -13.21 24.53
C ASP A 559 -4.02 -13.24 24.91
N ALA A 560 -3.39 -12.06 24.96
CA ALA A 560 -1.98 -11.82 25.26
C ALA A 560 -1.73 -10.33 25.54
N GLY A 561 -0.54 -10.03 26.05
CA GLY A 561 0.01 -8.69 26.16
C GLY A 561 0.17 -7.98 24.81
N ALA A 562 0.55 -6.70 24.87
CA ALA A 562 0.70 -5.87 23.68
C ALA A 562 2.03 -6.12 22.94
N ASP A 563 3.10 -6.36 23.70
CA ASP A 563 4.45 -6.60 23.18
C ASP A 563 4.82 -8.11 23.19
N ASP A 564 4.43 -8.84 24.24
CA ASP A 564 4.61 -10.29 24.38
C ASP A 564 3.38 -10.94 25.07
N ASP A 565 3.54 -11.88 26.01
CA ASP A 565 2.45 -12.68 26.57
C ASP A 565 1.71 -12.01 27.74
N SER A 566 2.42 -11.31 28.62
CA SER A 566 1.94 -10.75 29.89
C SER A 566 1.50 -9.29 29.78
N ALA A 567 0.60 -8.86 30.66
CA ALA A 567 0.20 -7.47 30.83
C ALA A 567 -0.15 -7.18 32.29
N LEU A 568 -0.32 -5.90 32.63
CA LEU A 568 -1.10 -5.51 33.79
C LEU A 568 -2.57 -5.52 33.39
N VAL A 569 -3.37 -6.45 33.90
CA VAL A 569 -4.75 -6.74 33.48
C VAL A 569 -5.71 -6.78 34.66
N THR A 570 -6.94 -6.31 34.47
CA THR A 570 -8.03 -6.45 35.45
C THR A 570 -8.61 -7.86 35.37
N GLY A 571 -8.11 -8.79 36.20
CA GLY A 571 -8.54 -10.20 36.17
C GLY A 571 -8.16 -10.92 34.86
N ALA A 572 -7.00 -11.54 34.84
CA ALA A 572 -6.42 -12.25 33.70
C ALA A 572 -7.27 -13.44 33.24
N GLN A 573 -8.00 -14.11 34.14
CA GLN A 573 -8.80 -15.29 33.77
C GLN A 573 -10.07 -14.91 33.02
N ALA A 574 -10.45 -15.71 32.01
CA ALA A 574 -11.68 -15.48 31.24
C ALA A 574 -12.98 -15.78 32.03
N GLY A 575 -12.90 -16.59 33.09
CA GLY A 575 -14.05 -16.96 33.92
C GLY A 575 -15.15 -17.77 33.21
N SER A 576 -16.35 -17.78 33.79
CA SER A 576 -17.49 -18.56 33.27
C SER A 576 -18.37 -17.75 32.32
N ASP A 577 -18.32 -16.43 32.40
CA ASP A 577 -19.04 -15.50 31.57
C ASP A 577 -18.27 -14.18 31.43
N ILE A 578 -18.74 -13.32 30.52
CA ILE A 578 -18.07 -12.06 30.19
C ILE A 578 -17.84 -11.11 31.38
N GLY A 579 -18.59 -11.25 32.48
CA GLY A 579 -18.47 -10.39 33.67
C GLY A 579 -18.00 -11.15 34.91
N SER A 580 -17.18 -12.19 34.73
CA SER A 580 -16.72 -13.03 35.84
C SER A 580 -15.55 -12.42 36.63
N PHE A 581 -14.70 -11.62 35.98
CA PHE A 581 -13.46 -11.08 36.54
C PHE A 581 -13.14 -9.65 36.07
N ASP A 582 -14.13 -8.97 35.51
CA ASP A 582 -14.07 -7.54 35.25
C ASP A 582 -14.12 -6.72 36.54
N VAL A 583 -13.82 -5.43 36.40
CA VAL A 583 -13.95 -4.45 37.48
C VAL A 583 -15.43 -4.26 37.77
N ASP A 584 -15.85 -4.45 39.01
CA ASP A 584 -17.24 -4.27 39.44
C ASP A 584 -17.35 -3.43 40.71
N GLY A 585 -18.23 -2.43 40.69
CA GLY A 585 -18.71 -1.74 41.89
C GLY A 585 -17.62 -1.05 42.71
N GLY A 586 -16.61 -0.50 42.05
CA GLY A 586 -15.52 0.26 42.64
C GLY A 586 -14.39 0.53 41.66
N LYS A 587 -13.21 0.80 42.20
CA LYS A 587 -11.97 1.00 41.43
C LYS A 587 -10.89 -0.01 41.81
N THR A 588 -9.97 -0.24 40.89
CA THR A 588 -8.66 -0.81 41.18
C THR A 588 -7.54 0.10 40.67
N THR A 589 -6.45 0.22 41.44
CA THR A 589 -5.31 1.09 41.17
C THR A 589 -3.99 0.32 41.20
N ALA A 590 -3.07 0.71 40.31
CA ALA A 590 -1.71 0.19 40.29
C ALA A 590 -0.71 1.34 40.11
N TRP A 591 0.33 1.34 40.94
CA TRP A 591 1.40 2.33 40.90
C TRP A 591 2.65 1.72 40.28
N SER A 592 3.31 2.47 39.39
CA SER A 592 4.61 2.06 38.86
C SER A 592 5.68 2.10 39.96
N PRO A 593 6.83 1.43 39.75
CA PRO A 593 8.05 1.79 40.47
C PRO A 593 8.45 3.26 40.19
N LEU A 594 9.42 3.77 40.95
CA LEU A 594 9.98 5.10 40.74
C LEU A 594 10.77 5.13 39.42
N ILE A 595 10.38 6.01 38.50
CA ILE A 595 11.01 6.18 37.20
C ILE A 595 11.94 7.39 37.26
N ALA A 596 13.25 7.16 37.13
CA ALA A 596 14.25 8.23 37.13
C ALA A 596 14.24 8.99 35.80
N LEU A 597 14.37 10.32 35.87
CA LEU A 597 14.50 11.21 34.71
C LEU A 597 15.87 11.90 34.66
N ASP A 598 16.86 11.36 35.38
CA ASP A 598 18.21 11.92 35.45
C ASP A 598 18.84 11.97 34.05
N GLY A 599 19.31 13.15 33.64
CA GLY A 599 19.88 13.35 32.30
C GLY A 599 18.86 13.56 31.18
N ALA A 600 17.57 13.33 31.43
CA ALA A 600 16.52 13.47 30.42
C ALA A 600 16.34 14.93 29.98
N VAL A 601 16.49 15.19 28.68
CA VAL A 601 16.30 16.54 28.10
C VAL A 601 14.85 16.77 27.71
N ASP A 602 14.16 15.81 27.07
CA ASP A 602 12.78 15.96 26.61
C ASP A 602 11.98 14.64 26.70
N PRO A 603 11.74 14.10 27.91
CA PRO A 603 11.17 12.76 28.08
C PRO A 603 9.69 12.69 27.67
N HIS A 604 9.28 11.54 27.16
CA HIS A 604 7.90 11.23 26.78
C HIS A 604 7.45 9.93 27.45
N LEU A 605 6.16 9.86 27.80
CA LEU A 605 5.51 8.68 28.32
C LEU A 605 4.65 8.04 27.23
N ALA A 606 5.02 6.83 26.84
CA ALA A 606 4.20 6.00 25.96
C ALA A 606 3.73 4.73 26.66
N TYR A 607 2.62 4.18 26.18
CA TYR A 607 2.04 2.94 26.67
C TYR A 607 0.99 2.43 25.69
N GLN A 608 0.66 1.14 25.80
CA GLN A 608 -0.44 0.52 25.08
C GLN A 608 -1.57 0.18 26.05
N THR A 609 -2.80 0.58 25.74
CA THR A 609 -4.00 0.21 26.51
C THR A 609 -4.96 -0.63 25.68
N TRP A 610 -5.60 -1.59 26.34
CA TRP A 610 -6.83 -2.21 25.87
C TRP A 610 -7.89 -1.90 26.92
N ARG A 611 -8.95 -1.17 26.57
CA ARG A 611 -10.06 -0.88 27.47
C ARG A 611 -11.37 -1.24 26.79
N THR A 612 -12.22 -1.91 27.56
CA THR A 612 -13.61 -2.19 27.24
C THR A 612 -14.46 -1.82 28.45
N GLY A 613 -15.51 -1.03 28.26
CA GLY A 613 -16.60 -0.76 29.20
C GLY A 613 -17.92 -0.78 28.43
N LEU A 614 -18.70 -1.84 28.60
CA LEU A 614 -19.90 -2.12 27.81
C LEU A 614 -21.12 -2.35 28.70
N ASP A 615 -22.26 -1.80 28.30
CA ASP A 615 -23.57 -2.11 28.86
C ASP A 615 -24.36 -3.05 27.94
N PHE A 616 -24.73 -4.22 28.43
CA PHE A 616 -25.53 -5.21 27.70
C PHE A 616 -26.98 -5.24 28.17
N ASN A 617 -27.88 -4.78 27.28
CA ASN A 617 -29.32 -4.94 27.48
C ASN A 617 -29.81 -6.29 26.91
N ALA A 618 -30.09 -7.23 27.81
CA ALA A 618 -30.56 -8.59 27.47
C ALA A 618 -31.89 -8.62 26.69
N GLY A 619 -32.72 -7.58 26.75
CA GLY A 619 -34.00 -7.51 26.05
C GLY A 619 -33.88 -7.25 24.54
N ASN A 620 -32.82 -6.54 24.12
CA ASN A 620 -32.66 -6.08 22.74
C ASN A 620 -31.41 -6.60 22.02
N ARG A 621 -30.54 -7.38 22.69
CA ARG A 621 -29.25 -7.85 22.13
C ARG A 621 -28.40 -6.70 21.56
N GLN A 622 -28.43 -5.56 22.25
CA GLN A 622 -27.70 -4.36 21.86
C GLN A 622 -26.56 -4.16 22.86
N VAL A 623 -25.36 -3.93 22.32
CA VAL A 623 -24.22 -3.43 23.08
C VAL A 623 -24.30 -1.91 23.03
N LEU A 624 -24.33 -1.28 24.20
CA LEU A 624 -24.17 0.16 24.31
C LEU A 624 -22.77 0.43 24.85
N PRO A 625 -22.00 1.34 24.24
CA PRO A 625 -20.77 1.82 24.86
C PRO A 625 -21.13 2.41 26.23
N ASP A 626 -20.49 1.94 27.30
CA ASP A 626 -20.55 2.65 28.58
C ASP A 626 -19.41 3.65 28.62
N ASP A 627 -19.80 4.92 28.58
CA ASP A 627 -18.89 6.05 28.67
C ASP A 627 -18.68 6.50 30.11
N ASN A 628 -19.15 5.80 31.15
CA ASN A 628 -18.98 6.20 32.56
C ASN A 628 -17.82 5.52 33.30
N ASP A 629 -17.19 4.49 32.72
CA ASP A 629 -16.20 3.62 33.39
C ASP A 629 -14.75 3.82 32.87
N PRO A 630 -14.08 4.94 33.17
CA PRO A 630 -12.83 5.26 32.51
C PRO A 630 -11.66 4.39 32.98
N LEU A 631 -10.71 4.14 32.07
CA LEU A 631 -9.33 3.87 32.44
C LEU A 631 -8.60 5.21 32.55
N THR A 632 -8.02 5.49 33.71
CA THR A 632 -7.31 6.74 33.98
C THR A 632 -5.84 6.48 34.21
N VAL A 633 -4.97 7.26 33.56
CA VAL A 633 -3.53 7.28 33.83
C VAL A 633 -3.16 8.65 34.40
N GLU A 634 -2.50 8.65 35.55
CA GLU A 634 -2.02 9.83 36.25
C GLU A 634 -0.52 9.74 36.49
N LEU A 635 0.14 10.90 36.54
CA LEU A 635 1.56 11.05 36.83
C LEU A 635 1.75 11.85 38.11
N SER A 636 2.67 11.40 38.97
CA SER A 636 3.08 12.13 40.17
C SER A 636 4.54 12.57 40.08
N PRO A 637 4.82 13.88 40.17
CA PRO A 637 6.19 14.41 40.18
C PRO A 637 6.83 14.44 41.58
N ASP A 638 6.09 14.04 42.62
CA ASP A 638 6.47 14.16 44.03
C ASP A 638 6.19 12.87 44.81
N ASN A 639 6.39 11.74 44.14
CA ASN A 639 6.31 10.38 44.69
C ASN A 639 4.97 10.06 45.38
N GLY A 640 3.88 10.39 44.70
CA GLY A 640 2.51 10.08 45.07
C GLY A 640 1.79 11.14 45.91
N THR A 641 2.41 12.29 46.16
CA THR A 641 1.78 13.36 46.99
C THR A 641 0.75 14.15 46.19
N THR A 642 1.04 14.47 44.94
CA THR A 642 0.15 15.12 43.97
C THR A 642 0.10 14.31 42.68
N TRP A 643 -1.03 14.40 41.97
CA TRP A 643 -1.31 13.61 40.77
C TRP A 643 -1.80 14.54 39.66
N ILE A 644 -1.24 14.36 38.48
CA ILE A 644 -1.55 15.08 37.24
C ILE A 644 -2.20 14.07 36.29
N LEU A 645 -3.39 14.37 35.81
CA LEU A 645 -4.08 13.53 34.83
C LEU A 645 -3.31 13.54 33.50
N VAL A 646 -2.89 12.36 33.03
CA VAL A 646 -2.26 12.16 31.72
C VAL A 646 -3.33 11.85 30.69
N GLU A 647 -4.17 10.85 30.97
CA GLU A 647 -5.22 10.38 30.09
C GLU A 647 -6.43 9.88 30.87
N GLU A 648 -7.61 10.06 30.27
CA GLU A 648 -8.84 9.36 30.62
C GLU A 648 -9.39 8.68 29.34
N ASP A 649 -9.27 7.36 29.25
CA ASP A 649 -9.73 6.56 28.11
C ASP A 649 -11.10 5.95 28.38
N ARG A 650 -12.06 6.25 27.49
CA ARG A 650 -13.44 5.75 27.50
C ARG A 650 -13.79 4.99 26.21
N THR A 651 -12.79 4.58 25.43
CA THR A 651 -12.99 3.90 24.14
C THR A 651 -13.29 2.41 24.31
N ASN A 652 -13.76 1.77 23.23
CA ASN A 652 -14.25 0.39 23.19
C ASN A 652 -13.85 -0.25 21.84
N GLU A 653 -12.54 -0.23 21.52
CA GLU A 653 -12.07 -0.55 20.17
C GLU A 653 -11.76 -2.04 19.94
N GLY A 654 -11.70 -2.85 21.02
CA GLY A 654 -11.38 -4.28 20.92
C GLY A 654 -10.00 -4.53 20.29
N ALA A 655 -9.05 -3.62 20.56
CA ALA A 655 -7.68 -3.65 20.07
C ALA A 655 -6.76 -2.89 21.04
N TRP A 656 -5.48 -3.26 21.07
CA TRP A 656 -4.44 -2.49 21.76
C TRP A 656 -4.25 -1.12 21.10
N ARG A 657 -4.14 -0.06 21.92
CA ARG A 657 -3.97 1.32 21.48
C ARG A 657 -2.70 1.90 22.02
N GLN A 658 -1.79 2.29 21.13
CA GLN A 658 -0.59 3.03 21.50
C GLN A 658 -0.92 4.49 21.82
N LYS A 659 -0.32 5.01 22.89
CA LYS A 659 -0.41 6.38 23.36
C LYS A 659 1.00 6.94 23.57
N ASP A 660 1.17 8.24 23.41
CA ASP A 660 2.42 8.95 23.63
C ASP A 660 2.14 10.38 24.13
N PHE A 661 2.79 10.75 25.24
CA PHE A 661 2.64 12.04 25.90
C PHE A 661 3.99 12.65 26.21
N ARG A 662 4.23 13.87 25.75
CA ARG A 662 5.42 14.63 26.12
C ARG A 662 5.35 15.09 27.59
N LEU A 663 6.29 14.65 28.43
CA LEU A 663 6.22 14.94 29.87
C LEU A 663 6.36 16.43 30.20
N ARG A 664 7.13 17.18 29.40
CA ARG A 664 7.27 18.63 29.58
C ARG A 664 5.97 19.41 29.38
N ASP A 665 5.02 18.85 28.64
CA ASP A 665 3.70 19.47 28.45
C ASP A 665 2.79 19.22 29.67
N LEU A 666 3.12 18.23 30.50
CA LEU A 666 2.39 17.84 31.72
C LEU A 666 3.02 18.44 32.99
N VAL A 667 4.35 18.50 33.07
CA VAL A 667 5.10 18.99 34.24
C VAL A 667 6.38 19.74 33.84
N ASP A 668 6.50 21.00 34.27
CA ASP A 668 7.68 21.85 34.05
C ASP A 668 7.94 22.75 35.28
N PRO A 669 9.16 22.80 35.85
CA PRO A 669 10.35 22.04 35.46
C PRO A 669 10.20 20.53 35.68
N LEU A 670 10.92 19.73 34.90
CA LEU A 670 10.95 18.27 35.06
C LEU A 670 11.47 17.88 36.45
N PRO A 671 10.78 16.97 37.16
CA PRO A 671 11.29 16.41 38.42
C PRO A 671 12.44 15.43 38.15
N ALA A 672 13.20 15.07 39.20
CA ALA A 672 14.24 14.05 39.11
C ALA A 672 13.67 12.64 38.83
N SER A 673 12.42 12.41 39.21
CA SER A 673 11.73 11.14 39.02
C SER A 673 10.22 11.32 39.02
N ILE A 674 9.50 10.37 38.43
CA ILE A 674 8.03 10.32 38.44
C ILE A 674 7.53 8.96 38.92
N VAL A 675 6.24 8.90 39.27
CA VAL A 675 5.48 7.66 39.51
C VAL A 675 4.20 7.73 38.68
N LEU A 676 3.80 6.63 38.05
CA LEU A 676 2.52 6.53 37.37
C LEU A 676 1.49 5.84 38.27
N ARG A 677 0.22 6.24 38.14
CA ARG A 677 -0.92 5.53 38.70
C ARG A 677 -1.91 5.25 37.59
N VAL A 678 -2.30 3.99 37.50
CA VAL A 678 -3.28 3.50 36.55
C VAL A 678 -4.51 3.07 37.33
N THR A 679 -5.67 3.57 36.95
CA THR A 679 -6.93 3.30 37.63
C THR A 679 -7.97 2.79 36.65
N ALA A 680 -8.51 1.60 36.87
CA ALA A 680 -9.73 1.15 36.20
C ALA A 680 -10.90 1.33 37.18
N ARG A 681 -12.04 1.84 36.69
CA ARG A 681 -13.24 2.10 37.50
C ARG A 681 -14.46 1.49 36.85
N ASP A 682 -15.31 0.91 37.68
CA ASP A 682 -16.69 0.59 37.38
C ASP A 682 -17.53 1.06 38.59
N GLU A 683 -18.19 2.21 38.48
CA GLU A 683 -18.89 2.81 39.64
C GLU A 683 -20.26 2.19 39.91
N GLU A 684 -20.74 1.29 39.04
CA GLU A 684 -22.12 0.79 39.05
C GLU A 684 -22.16 -0.71 39.37
N PRO A 685 -22.71 -1.15 40.52
CA PRO A 685 -22.74 -2.58 40.87
C PRO A 685 -23.58 -3.37 39.86
N GLN A 686 -23.16 -4.61 39.52
CA GLN A 686 -23.82 -5.52 38.58
C GLN A 686 -25.34 -5.35 38.54
N SER A 687 -25.85 -4.65 37.52
CA SER A 687 -27.29 -4.62 37.26
C SER A 687 -27.66 -5.83 36.39
N LEU A 688 -28.51 -6.69 36.96
CA LEU A 688 -29.09 -7.87 36.30
C LEU A 688 -29.85 -7.50 35.03
#